data_AF-A0A9D2GSN9-F1
#
_entry.id   AF-A0A9D2GSN9-F1
#
_cell.length_a   1.000
_cell.length_b   1.000
_cell.length_c   1.000
_cell.angle_alpha   90.00
_cell.angle_beta   90.00
_cell.angle_gamma   90.00
#
_symmetry.space_group_name_H-M   'P 1'
#
loop_
_entity.id
_entity.type
_entity.pdbx_description
1 polymer ?
#
loop_
_entity_poly.entity_id
_entity_poly.type
_entity_poly.pdbx_seq_one_letter_code
_entity_poly.pdbx_strand_id
1 'polypeptide(L)'
;MVIFDGAMGTSIQKVNISDEKWQGKNGCNEFLCIAYPEVIYDIHKGYFESGANVAVTNTFGAIASVLAEYGLEDKVVEINRAAVEIARKAAEGRENTFISLSMGPGTKLASLGHTSYQSLYEQYLQQAECVDVDLYNIETAQDILQLKAAVNACKEANRRKNTDTPILVSFTVENTYTLLTGSDISAVAAVMAGMPVFALGLNCAMGPDMLEPAIASLSNIWGGNIYISPNAGMPETVDGKTVYPMNDEKFTAIMKDLLDKYPISLAGGCCGTDKSHIKMLSDMAKNRKVPERAEKAYYGEAASLFTAVSLEQNPKPAMIGERANATGSKAFREMLLADDVDGMTAICKNQEESAHFIDLSLAYAGRKEIDDYKKMLPVLNSALMAPLVIDSTDPDTVKASLERYSGKPIINSINFEDGGTKLHKMLAIVKEHPACMVALTIDEDGMAATAEKKFQIAKRLYDTWVHEYNFKPEDLIIDTLTFSIGSGDETLTNAAIETLEAIKMIKKNLKGVKTTLGVSNVSFGLSPASRQILNSVFLNEAVKAGLDTAIVHASKLTPIANLSEDDVKCCLDLIYARDNALPKFIEHFANVKIDKEEIDNNLPPIELLPLKIIKGDKTDLENIIASLLESNKAEDIINNILFPAMQQVGDMFGEGKMLLPFVLKSAETMKAAVSILEPHLEKQAGASKGEVVIATVAGDVHDIGKNLVDIIMSNNGFHVHNLGIKVPVSQMIQKAKEVGASAIGMSGLLVKSTLIMKENLEEIVKELPDIKIMLGGAALTSKFVNESCAPIMPDKVFYCKDAFDNISAMDGTKKAAEHKVIEKQVIEVIGDEFEVKKEERADILKLDKKDIPTAPFYGTKVISADIFDVYKYLNKPFLFSNIWGYKKKDLSCEDYELLINDTVVPELKTLFKDITNKKACEPKMIYGYFKCRSINNSIEVYAADGALLHTFNFPDSKTTPKYSLADFISSSEEFCDVLPMQIVTLGEKPAQYCADLFKNNDYKNYYMAHGLFTELTEALAEYTHRIIRKELGILDKNNDTPENAVAGKYRSKRFSFGYPLCPDIENNNIIANMLQSERIGVTLSQSNQMHPEYSTSAFIIHHPNIKY
;
A
#
# COMPACT_ATOMS: atom_id res chain seq x y z
N MET A 1 -0.76 0.42 33.81
CA MET A 1 -0.98 -0.37 32.58
C MET A 1 -1.83 -1.57 32.94
N VAL A 2 -2.70 -2.06 32.04
CA VAL A 2 -3.55 -3.23 32.29
C VAL A 2 -3.02 -4.42 31.48
N ILE A 3 -2.88 -5.57 32.11
CA ILE A 3 -2.37 -6.80 31.49
C ILE A 3 -3.50 -7.82 31.29
N PHE A 4 -3.69 -8.26 30.07
CA PHE A 4 -4.60 -9.34 29.68
C PHE A 4 -3.92 -10.69 29.87
N ASP A 5 -4.70 -11.76 29.92
CA ASP A 5 -4.19 -13.12 29.94
C ASP A 5 -3.54 -13.55 28.60
N GLY A 6 -3.12 -14.81 28.55
CA GLY A 6 -2.51 -15.43 27.37
C GLY A 6 -3.52 -16.29 26.60
N ALA A 7 -3.04 -17.15 25.71
CA ALA A 7 -3.93 -17.96 24.87
C ALA A 7 -4.71 -19.06 25.62
N MET A 8 -6.04 -18.99 25.52
CA MET A 8 -6.95 -20.05 25.94
C MET A 8 -6.82 -21.32 25.08
N GLY A 9 -6.89 -21.19 23.74
CA GLY A 9 -6.89 -22.35 22.83
C GLY A 9 -5.64 -23.21 22.95
N THR A 10 -4.44 -22.62 22.91
CA THR A 10 -3.19 -23.38 23.08
C THR A 10 -3.00 -23.90 24.51
N SER A 11 -3.62 -23.28 25.51
CA SER A 11 -3.64 -23.80 26.88
C SER A 11 -4.52 -25.04 27.02
N ILE A 12 -5.69 -25.06 26.37
CA ILE A 12 -6.56 -26.24 26.29
C ILE A 12 -5.84 -27.40 25.60
N GLN A 13 -5.15 -27.13 24.49
CA GLN A 13 -4.38 -28.15 23.74
C GLN A 13 -3.25 -28.81 24.55
N LYS A 14 -2.73 -28.13 25.59
CA LYS A 14 -1.72 -28.69 26.51
C LYS A 14 -2.33 -29.65 27.54
N VAL A 15 -3.65 -29.62 27.73
CA VAL A 15 -4.37 -30.52 28.64
C VAL A 15 -4.85 -31.74 27.87
N ASN A 16 -4.58 -32.93 28.40
CA ASN A 16 -5.10 -34.17 27.82
C ASN A 16 -6.58 -34.35 28.19
N ILE A 17 -7.48 -33.88 27.34
CA ILE A 17 -8.94 -34.00 27.51
C ILE A 17 -9.44 -35.25 26.78
N SER A 18 -10.16 -36.13 27.48
CA SER A 18 -10.70 -37.35 26.88
C SER A 18 -11.84 -37.07 25.89
N ASP A 19 -11.98 -37.91 24.86
CA ASP A 19 -13.06 -37.81 23.85
C ASP A 19 -14.46 -37.80 24.47
N GLU A 20 -14.66 -38.49 25.60
CA GLU A 20 -15.93 -38.50 26.35
C GLU A 20 -16.34 -37.09 26.81
N LYS A 21 -15.38 -36.25 27.21
CA LYS A 21 -15.64 -34.87 27.64
C LYS A 21 -16.05 -33.98 26.47
N TRP A 22 -15.56 -34.27 25.26
CA TRP A 22 -15.94 -33.53 24.07
C TRP A 22 -17.33 -33.89 23.53
N GLN A 23 -17.89 -35.04 23.92
CA GLN A 23 -19.24 -35.48 23.50
C GLN A 23 -19.46 -35.41 21.98
N GLY A 24 -18.42 -35.71 21.19
CA GLY A 24 -18.45 -35.63 19.73
C GLY A 24 -18.29 -34.22 19.13
N LYS A 25 -17.98 -33.21 19.95
CA LYS A 25 -17.77 -31.80 19.54
C LYS A 25 -16.29 -31.40 19.58
N ASN A 26 -15.40 -32.34 19.26
CA ASN A 26 -13.95 -32.13 19.27
C ASN A 26 -13.56 -30.89 18.47
N GLY A 27 -12.77 -29.99 19.07
CA GLY A 27 -12.29 -28.76 18.45
C GLY A 27 -13.12 -27.51 18.74
N CYS A 28 -14.35 -27.64 19.26
CA CYS A 28 -15.12 -26.48 19.76
C CYS A 28 -14.72 -26.18 21.21
N ASN A 29 -13.72 -25.33 21.39
CA ASN A 29 -13.19 -25.01 22.72
C ASN A 29 -14.27 -24.39 23.62
N GLU A 30 -15.18 -23.60 23.07
CA GLU A 30 -16.28 -22.94 23.77
C GLU A 30 -17.22 -23.95 24.45
N PHE A 31 -17.42 -25.13 23.84
CA PHE A 31 -18.24 -26.19 24.41
C PHE A 31 -17.70 -26.72 25.75
N LEU A 32 -16.39 -26.63 25.98
CA LEU A 32 -15.79 -27.06 27.26
C LEU A 32 -16.27 -26.22 28.45
N CYS A 33 -16.79 -25.00 28.22
CA CYS A 33 -17.39 -24.19 29.29
C CYS A 33 -18.61 -24.88 29.93
N ILE A 34 -19.32 -25.73 29.20
CA ILE A 34 -20.44 -26.52 29.75
C ILE A 34 -20.06 -27.98 30.01
N ALA A 35 -19.23 -28.58 29.14
CA ALA A 35 -18.93 -30.01 29.21
C ALA A 35 -17.80 -30.36 30.18
N TYR A 36 -16.86 -29.42 30.41
CA TYR A 36 -15.74 -29.62 31.31
C TYR A 36 -15.26 -28.30 31.97
N PRO A 37 -16.13 -27.60 32.72
CA PRO A 37 -15.87 -26.23 33.21
C PRO A 37 -14.62 -26.12 34.10
N GLU A 38 -14.22 -27.20 34.78
CA GLU A 38 -13.05 -27.23 35.66
C GLU A 38 -11.75 -26.91 34.91
N VAL A 39 -11.59 -27.39 33.67
CA VAL A 39 -10.36 -27.14 32.90
C VAL A 39 -10.22 -25.66 32.53
N ILE A 40 -11.34 -25.02 32.18
CA ILE A 40 -11.37 -23.60 31.82
C ILE A 40 -11.13 -22.73 33.06
N TYR A 41 -11.72 -23.12 34.20
CA TYR A 41 -11.46 -22.48 35.49
C TYR A 41 -9.97 -22.50 35.86
N ASP A 42 -9.31 -23.66 35.77
CA ASP A 42 -7.89 -23.83 36.12
C ASP A 42 -6.95 -23.03 35.21
N ILE A 43 -7.32 -22.83 33.95
CA ILE A 43 -6.58 -21.98 33.01
C ILE A 43 -6.70 -20.51 33.44
N HIS A 44 -7.92 -19.98 33.60
CA HIS A 44 -8.12 -18.59 34.04
C HIS A 44 -7.47 -18.31 35.39
N LYS A 45 -7.68 -19.19 36.36
CA LYS A 45 -7.09 -19.08 37.69
C LYS A 45 -5.57 -18.97 37.61
N GLY A 46 -4.95 -19.80 36.75
CA GLY A 46 -3.51 -19.77 36.54
C GLY A 46 -3.01 -18.46 35.92
N TYR A 47 -3.73 -17.88 34.96
CA TYR A 47 -3.34 -16.57 34.41
C TYR A 47 -3.48 -15.43 35.42
N PHE A 48 -4.53 -15.45 36.25
CA PHE A 48 -4.62 -14.50 37.37
C PHE A 48 -3.50 -14.71 38.39
N GLU A 49 -3.07 -15.94 38.68
CA GLU A 49 -1.91 -16.23 39.56
C GLU A 49 -0.60 -15.72 38.95
N SER A 50 -0.52 -15.70 37.62
CA SER A 50 0.55 -15.06 36.88
C SER A 50 0.49 -13.53 36.88
N GLY A 51 -0.57 -12.92 37.43
CA GLY A 51 -0.68 -11.46 37.53
C GLY A 51 -1.37 -10.79 36.35
N ALA A 52 -2.13 -11.52 35.53
CA ALA A 52 -3.09 -10.90 34.62
C ALA A 52 -4.14 -10.09 35.41
N ASN A 53 -4.58 -8.97 34.84
CA ASN A 53 -5.72 -8.18 35.32
C ASN A 53 -7.01 -8.58 34.62
N VAL A 54 -6.94 -9.03 33.36
CA VAL A 54 -8.12 -9.32 32.56
C VAL A 54 -8.14 -10.78 32.16
N ALA A 55 -9.25 -11.46 32.40
CA ALA A 55 -9.53 -12.77 31.81
C ALA A 55 -10.32 -12.60 30.51
N VAL A 56 -9.79 -13.10 29.40
CA VAL A 56 -10.49 -13.17 28.12
C VAL A 56 -11.29 -14.46 28.09
N THR A 57 -12.62 -14.35 28.22
CA THR A 57 -13.52 -15.52 28.30
C THR A 57 -13.34 -16.47 27.10
N ASN A 58 -13.53 -17.77 27.33
CA ASN A 58 -13.47 -18.80 26.29
C ASN A 58 -14.72 -18.78 25.39
N THR A 59 -14.89 -17.68 24.64
CA THR A 59 -16.10 -17.37 23.84
C THR A 59 -15.79 -16.88 22.42
N PHE A 60 -14.54 -17.04 21.96
CA PHE A 60 -14.07 -16.55 20.65
C PHE A 60 -15.01 -16.91 19.48
N GLY A 61 -15.43 -18.17 19.40
CA GLY A 61 -16.38 -18.68 18.41
C GLY A 61 -17.82 -18.81 18.90
N ALA A 62 -18.22 -18.21 20.03
CA ALA A 62 -19.51 -18.46 20.67
C ALA A 62 -20.69 -17.67 20.06
N ILE A 63 -20.80 -17.68 18.73
CA ILE A 63 -21.89 -17.14 17.93
C ILE A 63 -22.56 -18.24 17.09
N ALA A 64 -23.83 -18.03 16.72
CA ALA A 64 -24.65 -19.07 16.10
C ALA A 64 -24.02 -19.68 14.84
N SER A 65 -23.42 -18.87 13.95
CA SER A 65 -22.86 -19.35 12.69
C SER A 65 -21.63 -20.25 12.86
N VAL A 66 -20.84 -20.03 13.90
CA VAL A 66 -19.66 -20.87 14.20
C VAL A 66 -20.09 -22.12 14.96
N LEU A 67 -20.97 -21.97 15.97
CA LEU A 67 -21.49 -23.10 16.73
C LEU A 67 -22.33 -24.07 15.88
N ALA A 68 -22.96 -23.59 14.80
CA ALA A 68 -23.66 -24.42 13.84
C ALA A 68 -22.76 -25.49 13.17
N GLU A 69 -21.45 -25.21 13.00
CA GLU A 69 -20.49 -26.19 12.45
C GLU A 69 -20.35 -27.41 13.37
N TYR A 70 -20.71 -27.25 14.64
CA TYR A 70 -20.74 -28.28 15.66
C TYR A 70 -22.16 -28.69 16.05
N GLY A 71 -23.22 -28.17 15.41
CA GLY A 71 -24.62 -28.44 15.80
C GLY A 71 -24.94 -27.98 17.22
N LEU A 72 -24.50 -26.75 17.57
CA LEU A 72 -24.66 -26.09 18.87
C LEU A 72 -25.24 -24.67 18.73
N GLU A 73 -25.86 -24.34 17.61
CA GLU A 73 -26.40 -23.02 17.31
C GLU A 73 -27.46 -22.53 18.31
N ASP A 74 -28.17 -23.45 18.98
CA ASP A 74 -29.14 -23.18 20.03
C ASP A 74 -28.51 -22.95 21.42
N LYS A 75 -27.19 -23.19 21.54
CA LYS A 75 -26.44 -23.14 22.81
C LYS A 75 -25.64 -21.85 23.02
N VAL A 76 -25.76 -20.86 22.13
CA VAL A 76 -25.07 -19.55 22.22
C VAL A 76 -25.18 -18.94 23.63
N VAL A 77 -26.41 -18.81 24.15
CA VAL A 77 -26.67 -18.18 25.46
C VAL A 77 -26.08 -18.99 26.61
N GLU A 78 -26.23 -20.32 26.57
CA GLU A 78 -25.77 -21.22 27.62
C GLU A 78 -24.24 -21.22 27.74
N ILE A 79 -23.55 -21.31 26.60
CA ILE A 79 -22.08 -21.32 26.52
C ILE A 79 -21.49 -19.99 26.99
N ASN A 80 -21.99 -18.86 26.50
CA ASN A 80 -21.45 -17.54 26.88
C ASN A 80 -21.64 -17.25 28.38
N ARG A 81 -22.80 -17.60 28.95
CA ARG A 81 -23.05 -17.46 30.39
C ARG A 81 -22.11 -18.32 31.23
N ALA A 82 -21.97 -19.60 30.87
CA ALA A 82 -21.07 -20.50 31.57
C ALA A 82 -19.61 -20.00 31.52
N ALA A 83 -19.16 -19.51 30.37
CA ALA A 83 -17.80 -18.97 30.21
C ALA A 83 -17.54 -17.75 31.12
N VAL A 84 -18.50 -16.81 31.21
CA VAL A 84 -18.40 -15.63 32.09
C VAL A 84 -18.44 -16.03 33.56
N GLU A 85 -19.31 -16.97 33.95
CA GLU A 85 -19.38 -17.48 35.33
C GLU A 85 -18.07 -18.14 35.77
N ILE A 86 -17.45 -18.94 34.90
CA ILE A 86 -16.16 -19.58 35.16
C ILE A 86 -15.06 -18.54 35.35
N ALA A 87 -14.97 -17.54 34.47
CA ALA A 87 -13.97 -16.48 34.54
C ALA A 87 -14.14 -15.63 35.82
N ARG A 88 -15.39 -15.28 36.19
CA ARG A 88 -15.71 -14.60 37.45
C ARG A 88 -15.29 -15.42 38.67
N LYS A 89 -15.61 -16.71 38.68
CA LYS A 89 -15.22 -17.61 39.76
C LYS A 89 -13.70 -17.68 39.92
N ALA A 90 -12.95 -17.64 38.81
CA ALA A 90 -11.48 -17.64 38.85
C ALA A 90 -10.90 -16.32 39.42
N ALA A 91 -11.64 -15.22 39.29
CA ALA A 91 -11.30 -13.90 39.81
C ALA A 91 -11.69 -13.68 41.29
N GLU A 92 -12.55 -14.53 41.87
CA GLU A 92 -13.04 -14.38 43.25
C GLU A 92 -11.90 -14.20 44.27
N GLY A 93 -12.05 -13.22 45.17
CA GLY A 93 -11.08 -12.90 46.20
C GLY A 93 -9.83 -12.16 45.72
N ARG A 94 -9.78 -11.69 44.46
CA ARG A 94 -8.68 -10.89 43.89
C ARG A 94 -9.11 -9.46 43.62
N GLU A 95 -8.19 -8.53 43.83
CA GLU A 95 -8.39 -7.10 43.51
C GLU A 95 -7.94 -6.78 42.08
N ASN A 96 -8.51 -5.73 41.48
CA ASN A 96 -8.14 -5.23 40.14
C ASN A 96 -8.18 -6.31 39.04
N THR A 97 -9.22 -7.14 39.08
CA THR A 97 -9.52 -8.16 38.07
C THR A 97 -10.76 -7.77 37.27
N PHE A 98 -10.75 -8.05 35.96
CA PHE A 98 -11.81 -7.72 35.02
C PHE A 98 -12.09 -8.92 34.10
N ILE A 99 -13.34 -9.05 33.66
CA ILE A 99 -13.80 -10.09 32.75
C ILE A 99 -14.09 -9.49 31.38
N SER A 100 -13.43 -10.00 30.36
CA SER A 100 -13.57 -9.56 28.99
C SER A 100 -14.29 -10.61 28.14
N LEU A 101 -15.38 -10.20 27.47
CA LEU A 101 -16.10 -11.06 26.52
C LEU A 101 -15.31 -11.15 25.22
N SER A 102 -14.82 -12.34 24.89
CA SER A 102 -14.13 -12.61 23.61
C SER A 102 -15.16 -12.73 22.49
N MET A 103 -15.01 -11.93 21.44
CA MET A 103 -15.92 -11.90 20.31
C MET A 103 -15.09 -11.99 19.02
N GLY A 104 -14.85 -13.20 18.54
CA GLY A 104 -14.06 -13.46 17.32
C GLY A 104 -14.80 -13.11 16.03
N PRO A 105 -14.11 -13.16 14.87
CA PRO A 105 -14.66 -12.69 13.59
C PRO A 105 -15.68 -13.64 12.93
N GLY A 106 -15.83 -14.87 13.45
CA GLY A 106 -16.58 -15.93 12.78
C GLY A 106 -15.85 -16.50 11.55
N THR A 107 -16.59 -17.21 10.69
CA THR A 107 -16.03 -17.89 9.49
C THR A 107 -16.38 -17.22 8.16
N LYS A 108 -17.08 -16.08 8.18
CA LYS A 108 -17.61 -15.41 6.97
C LYS A 108 -17.22 -13.93 6.92
N LEU A 109 -16.85 -13.47 5.73
CA LEU A 109 -16.47 -12.08 5.45
C LEU A 109 -17.67 -11.33 4.84
N ALA A 110 -18.22 -10.37 5.58
CA ALA A 110 -19.38 -9.58 5.16
C ALA A 110 -19.03 -8.60 4.02
N SER A 111 -17.83 -8.01 4.03
CA SER A 111 -17.36 -7.11 2.97
C SER A 111 -17.27 -7.78 1.59
N LEU A 112 -17.13 -9.11 1.56
CA LEU A 112 -17.09 -9.93 0.34
C LEU A 112 -18.43 -10.63 0.05
N GLY A 113 -19.49 -10.32 0.81
CA GLY A 113 -20.83 -10.85 0.58
C GLY A 113 -21.07 -12.29 1.06
N HIS A 114 -20.16 -12.90 1.84
CA HIS A 114 -20.36 -14.26 2.38
C HIS A 114 -21.48 -14.33 3.42
N THR A 115 -21.73 -13.20 4.10
CA THR A 115 -22.83 -13.01 5.05
C THR A 115 -23.29 -11.54 5.00
N SER A 116 -24.41 -11.22 5.63
CA SER A 116 -24.90 -9.85 5.73
C SER A 116 -24.46 -9.18 7.03
N TYR A 117 -24.34 -7.85 7.00
CA TYR A 117 -24.18 -7.03 8.19
C TYR A 117 -25.22 -7.35 9.26
N GLN A 118 -26.50 -7.41 8.86
CA GLN A 118 -27.62 -7.67 9.76
C GLN A 118 -27.49 -9.02 10.46
N SER A 119 -27.09 -10.07 9.74
CA SER A 119 -26.90 -11.40 10.33
C SER A 119 -25.76 -11.43 11.34
N LEU A 120 -24.65 -10.72 11.09
CA LEU A 120 -23.56 -10.60 12.07
C LEU A 120 -23.99 -9.78 13.28
N TYR A 121 -24.66 -8.65 13.05
CA TYR A 121 -25.17 -7.77 14.10
C TYR A 121 -26.07 -8.54 15.07
N GLU A 122 -27.04 -9.32 14.57
CA GLU A 122 -27.96 -10.10 15.41
C GLU A 122 -27.23 -11.14 16.27
N GLN A 123 -26.21 -11.81 15.70
CA GLN A 123 -25.44 -12.82 16.41
C GLN A 123 -24.55 -12.23 17.50
N TYR A 124 -23.83 -11.14 17.20
CA TYR A 124 -23.04 -10.44 18.21
C TYR A 124 -23.93 -9.80 19.28
N LEU A 125 -25.13 -9.35 18.91
CA LEU A 125 -26.08 -8.78 19.87
C LEU A 125 -26.56 -9.86 20.83
N GLN A 126 -26.93 -11.04 20.31
CA GLN A 126 -27.29 -12.19 21.15
C GLN A 126 -26.15 -12.55 22.12
N GLN A 127 -24.91 -12.57 21.63
CA GLN A 127 -23.73 -12.86 22.44
C GLN A 127 -23.54 -11.82 23.55
N ALA A 128 -23.53 -10.53 23.20
CA ALA A 128 -23.27 -9.42 24.13
C ALA A 128 -24.44 -9.20 25.12
N GLU A 129 -25.69 -9.39 24.71
CA GLU A 129 -26.88 -9.17 25.54
C GLU A 129 -27.06 -10.27 26.59
N CYS A 130 -26.60 -11.49 26.33
CA CYS A 130 -26.87 -12.63 27.21
C CYS A 130 -26.02 -12.69 28.49
N VAL A 131 -24.99 -11.84 28.60
CA VAL A 131 -24.02 -11.80 29.71
C VAL A 131 -23.78 -10.38 30.23
N ASP A 132 -23.27 -10.29 31.46
CA ASP A 132 -22.74 -9.05 32.03
C ASP A 132 -21.22 -9.18 32.16
N VAL A 133 -20.45 -8.24 31.61
CA VAL A 133 -18.99 -8.25 31.58
C VAL A 133 -18.43 -6.84 31.77
N ASP A 134 -17.13 -6.75 32.08
CA ASP A 134 -16.44 -5.48 32.30
C ASP A 134 -15.91 -4.86 31.00
N LEU A 135 -15.76 -5.66 29.94
CA LEU A 135 -15.26 -5.23 28.64
C LEU A 135 -15.78 -6.14 27.51
N TYR A 136 -16.28 -5.56 26.42
CA TYR A 136 -16.44 -6.30 25.16
C TYR A 136 -15.12 -6.26 24.40
N ASN A 137 -14.58 -7.42 24.00
CA ASN A 137 -13.35 -7.54 23.24
C ASN A 137 -13.63 -8.20 21.88
N ILE A 138 -13.84 -7.34 20.87
CA ILE A 138 -13.97 -7.78 19.48
C ILE A 138 -12.55 -8.01 18.98
N GLU A 139 -12.16 -9.27 18.81
CA GLU A 139 -10.76 -9.62 18.59
C GLU A 139 -10.51 -10.43 17.31
N THR A 140 -9.26 -10.37 16.81
CA THR A 140 -8.83 -11.03 15.58
C THR A 140 -9.71 -10.68 14.38
N ALA A 141 -10.25 -9.46 14.36
CA ALA A 141 -11.07 -9.00 13.26
C ALA A 141 -10.28 -8.95 11.95
N GLN A 142 -10.94 -9.37 10.87
CA GLN A 142 -10.37 -9.48 9.53
C GLN A 142 -11.15 -8.68 8.48
N ASP A 143 -12.25 -8.04 8.90
CA ASP A 143 -13.20 -7.36 8.02
C ASP A 143 -13.83 -6.16 8.73
N ILE A 144 -13.76 -4.97 8.11
CA ILE A 144 -14.32 -3.72 8.66
C ILE A 144 -15.85 -3.79 8.79
N LEU A 145 -16.57 -4.44 7.87
CA LEU A 145 -18.03 -4.50 7.95
C LEU A 145 -18.49 -5.39 9.11
N GLN A 146 -17.72 -6.45 9.42
CA GLN A 146 -17.89 -7.26 10.62
C GLN A 146 -17.63 -6.43 11.89
N LEU A 147 -16.56 -5.62 11.92
CA LEU A 147 -16.29 -4.70 13.03
C LEU A 147 -17.45 -3.74 13.29
N LYS A 148 -17.98 -3.10 12.24
CA LYS A 148 -19.14 -2.21 12.36
C LYS A 148 -20.36 -2.92 12.96
N ALA A 149 -20.61 -4.17 12.55
CA ALA A 149 -21.72 -4.97 13.05
C ALA A 149 -21.54 -5.31 14.54
N ALA A 150 -20.36 -5.78 14.92
CA ALA A 150 -20.04 -6.15 16.30
C ALA A 150 -20.07 -4.95 17.25
N VAL A 151 -19.49 -3.81 16.87
CA VAL A 151 -19.50 -2.60 17.72
C VAL A 151 -20.93 -2.08 17.92
N ASN A 152 -21.75 -2.06 16.86
CA ASN A 152 -23.15 -1.63 17.00
C ASN A 152 -24.00 -2.61 17.80
N ALA A 153 -23.73 -3.91 17.70
CA ALA A 153 -24.35 -4.91 18.56
C ALA A 153 -24.02 -4.68 20.04
N CYS A 154 -22.76 -4.40 20.37
CA CYS A 154 -22.33 -4.07 21.74
C CYS A 154 -22.99 -2.77 22.25
N LYS A 155 -23.10 -1.73 21.40
CA LYS A 155 -23.83 -0.49 21.73
C LYS A 155 -25.30 -0.76 22.06
N GLU A 156 -25.96 -1.58 21.24
CA GLU A 156 -27.36 -1.94 21.46
C GLU A 156 -27.53 -2.79 22.74
N ALA A 157 -26.61 -3.74 22.99
CA ALA A 157 -26.60 -4.52 24.22
C ALA A 157 -26.47 -3.61 25.45
N ASN A 158 -25.55 -2.62 25.41
CA ASN A 158 -25.42 -1.61 26.46
C ASN A 158 -26.71 -0.80 26.65
N ARG A 159 -27.35 -0.37 25.56
CA ARG A 159 -28.62 0.36 25.62
C ARG A 159 -29.73 -0.47 26.26
N ARG A 160 -29.88 -1.75 25.90
CA ARG A 160 -30.91 -2.65 26.43
C ARG A 160 -30.69 -3.00 27.90
N LYS A 161 -29.43 -3.20 28.30
CA LYS A 161 -29.06 -3.50 29.69
C LYS A 161 -28.91 -2.26 30.56
N ASN A 162 -28.98 -1.06 29.98
CA ASN A 162 -28.71 0.20 30.64
C ASN A 162 -27.32 0.22 31.32
N THR A 163 -26.31 -0.23 30.57
CA THR A 163 -24.90 -0.29 30.97
C THR A 163 -24.04 0.56 30.04
N ASP A 164 -22.81 0.85 30.46
CA ASP A 164 -21.81 1.56 29.65
C ASP A 164 -20.50 0.74 29.57
N THR A 165 -20.65 -0.56 29.28
CA THR A 165 -19.50 -1.47 29.19
C THR A 165 -18.60 -1.02 28.02
N PRO A 166 -17.29 -0.79 28.26
CA PRO A 166 -16.37 -0.36 27.21
C PRO A 166 -16.21 -1.40 26.10
N ILE A 167 -15.85 -0.94 24.90
CA ILE A 167 -15.62 -1.78 23.72
C ILE A 167 -14.15 -1.66 23.29
N LEU A 168 -13.41 -2.76 23.40
CA LEU A 168 -12.10 -2.95 22.80
C LEU A 168 -12.28 -3.59 21.42
N VAL A 169 -11.62 -3.02 20.43
CA VAL A 169 -11.52 -3.60 19.08
C VAL A 169 -10.06 -3.95 18.82
N SER A 170 -9.79 -5.19 18.47
CA SER A 170 -8.50 -5.62 17.96
C SER A 170 -8.66 -6.38 16.65
N PHE A 171 -7.80 -6.05 15.70
CA PHE A 171 -7.79 -6.65 14.38
C PHE A 171 -6.44 -7.31 14.13
N THR A 172 -6.41 -8.23 13.19
CA THR A 172 -5.21 -8.96 12.82
C THR A 172 -4.73 -8.53 11.44
N VAL A 173 -3.41 -8.49 11.26
CA VAL A 173 -2.78 -8.09 10.01
C VAL A 173 -1.88 -9.20 9.49
N GLU A 174 -1.90 -9.40 8.18
CA GLU A 174 -0.99 -10.28 7.46
C GLU A 174 0.42 -9.67 7.36
N ASN A 175 1.40 -10.40 6.84
CA ASN A 175 2.78 -9.91 6.62
C ASN A 175 2.87 -8.64 5.73
N THR A 176 1.78 -8.30 5.03
CA THR A 176 1.60 -7.07 4.25
C THR A 176 1.10 -5.89 5.08
N TYR A 177 0.88 -6.06 6.39
CA TYR A 177 0.30 -5.08 7.32
C TYR A 177 -1.14 -4.65 6.99
N THR A 178 -1.87 -5.52 6.29
CA THR A 178 -3.28 -5.35 5.93
C THR A 178 -4.13 -6.46 6.55
N LEU A 179 -5.42 -6.22 6.73
CA LEU A 179 -6.40 -7.26 7.04
C LEU A 179 -6.52 -8.24 5.86
N LEU A 180 -7.17 -9.39 6.09
CA LEU A 180 -7.44 -10.41 5.06
C LEU A 180 -8.22 -9.85 3.86
N THR A 181 -9.11 -8.88 4.09
CA THR A 181 -9.85 -8.18 3.03
C THR A 181 -9.01 -7.16 2.24
N GLY A 182 -7.74 -6.96 2.59
CA GLY A 182 -6.84 -5.98 1.97
C GLY A 182 -6.91 -4.59 2.60
N SER A 183 -7.67 -4.42 3.68
CA SER A 183 -7.79 -3.14 4.39
C SER A 183 -6.50 -2.77 5.10
N ASP A 184 -6.00 -1.56 4.90
CA ASP A 184 -4.89 -1.03 5.68
C ASP A 184 -5.35 -0.53 7.06
N ILE A 185 -4.37 -0.24 7.91
CA ILE A 185 -4.60 0.24 9.29
C ILE A 185 -5.32 1.61 9.30
N SER A 186 -5.14 2.42 8.26
CA SER A 186 -5.78 3.74 8.14
C SER A 186 -7.29 3.64 7.92
N ALA A 187 -7.74 2.72 7.06
CA ALA A 187 -9.15 2.47 6.83
C ALA A 187 -9.86 2.02 8.12
N VAL A 188 -9.25 1.10 8.87
CA VAL A 188 -9.81 0.64 10.15
C VAL A 188 -9.88 1.79 11.16
N ALA A 189 -8.79 2.55 11.31
CA ALA A 189 -8.75 3.67 12.27
C ALA A 189 -9.77 4.77 11.93
N ALA A 190 -9.91 5.14 10.66
CA ALA A 190 -10.86 6.17 10.21
C ALA A 190 -12.32 5.77 10.51
N VAL A 191 -12.69 4.50 10.31
CA VAL A 191 -14.02 3.98 10.62
C VAL A 191 -14.24 3.92 12.14
N MET A 192 -13.28 3.34 12.88
CA MET A 192 -13.40 3.17 14.34
C MET A 192 -13.37 4.50 15.09
N ALA A 193 -12.76 5.56 14.55
CA ALA A 193 -12.69 6.88 15.17
C ALA A 193 -14.05 7.58 15.32
N GLY A 194 -15.07 7.14 14.57
CA GLY A 194 -16.45 7.62 14.71
C GLY A 194 -17.33 6.73 15.58
N MET A 195 -16.80 5.61 16.09
CA MET A 195 -17.53 4.66 16.93
C MET A 195 -17.07 4.75 18.40
N PRO A 196 -17.87 4.31 19.39
CA PRO A 196 -17.52 4.36 20.81
C PRO A 196 -16.52 3.26 21.19
N VAL A 197 -15.34 3.30 20.59
CA VAL A 197 -14.26 2.34 20.80
C VAL A 197 -13.35 2.87 21.91
N PHE A 198 -13.32 2.17 23.04
CA PHE A 198 -12.48 2.49 24.19
C PHE A 198 -10.99 2.30 23.87
N ALA A 199 -10.66 1.25 23.13
CA ALA A 199 -9.30 0.93 22.72
C ALA A 199 -9.29 0.26 21.34
N LEU A 200 -8.25 0.57 20.55
CA LEU A 200 -8.01 -0.04 19.25
C LEU A 200 -6.65 -0.75 19.28
N GLY A 201 -6.55 -1.93 18.69
CA GLY A 201 -5.34 -2.73 18.87
C GLY A 201 -5.09 -3.80 17.84
N LEU A 202 -3.99 -4.50 18.04
CA LEU A 202 -3.51 -5.58 17.18
C LEU A 202 -3.36 -6.86 17.99
N ASN A 203 -3.90 -7.97 17.50
CA ASN A 203 -3.68 -9.27 18.10
C ASN A 203 -3.48 -10.38 17.06
N CYS A 204 -2.83 -11.46 17.50
CA CYS A 204 -2.57 -12.66 16.70
C CYS A 204 -1.69 -12.40 15.45
N ALA A 205 -1.70 -13.36 14.52
CA ALA A 205 -0.89 -13.51 13.31
C ALA A 205 0.64 -13.56 13.56
N MET A 206 1.21 -12.53 14.16
CA MET A 206 2.65 -12.34 14.28
C MET A 206 3.14 -12.28 15.73
N GLY A 207 4.43 -12.53 15.90
CA GLY A 207 5.15 -12.22 17.13
C GLY A 207 5.36 -10.71 17.36
N PRO A 208 5.73 -10.31 18.58
CA PRO A 208 5.98 -8.91 18.92
C PRO A 208 7.10 -8.27 18.07
N ASP A 209 8.04 -9.07 17.57
CA ASP A 209 9.16 -8.63 16.72
C ASP A 209 8.74 -8.13 15.33
N MET A 210 7.65 -8.66 14.78
CA MET A 210 7.17 -8.27 13.45
C MET A 210 6.00 -7.29 13.48
N LEU A 211 5.31 -7.14 14.63
CA LEU A 211 4.19 -6.21 14.77
C LEU A 211 4.60 -4.75 14.92
N GLU A 212 5.87 -4.45 15.21
CA GLU A 212 6.32 -3.08 15.46
C GLU A 212 5.89 -2.07 14.37
N PRO A 213 6.02 -2.34 13.05
CA PRO A 213 5.60 -1.39 12.03
C PRO A 213 4.09 -1.11 12.04
N ALA A 214 3.27 -2.13 12.31
CA ALA A 214 1.83 -1.98 12.44
C ALA A 214 1.46 -1.18 13.70
N ILE A 215 2.15 -1.43 14.83
CA ILE A 215 1.99 -0.67 16.08
C ILE A 215 2.40 0.79 15.86
N ALA A 216 3.48 1.06 15.15
CA ALA A 216 3.94 2.40 14.83
C ALA A 216 2.91 3.15 13.97
N SER A 217 2.39 2.50 12.93
CA SER A 217 1.34 3.05 12.07
C SER A 217 0.09 3.40 12.88
N LEU A 218 -0.43 2.45 13.65
CA LEU A 218 -1.58 2.65 14.53
C LEU A 218 -1.32 3.79 15.54
N SER A 219 -0.13 3.80 16.16
CA SER A 219 0.29 4.83 17.11
C SER A 219 0.47 6.21 16.48
N ASN A 220 0.55 6.32 15.15
CA ASN A 220 0.64 7.58 14.41
C ASN A 220 -0.71 8.11 13.93
N ILE A 221 -1.75 7.27 13.85
CA ILE A 221 -3.08 7.71 13.37
C ILE A 221 -4.19 7.64 14.44
N TRP A 222 -4.10 6.70 15.38
CA TRP A 222 -5.09 6.55 16.45
C TRP A 222 -4.75 7.43 17.66
N GLY A 223 -5.73 8.19 18.16
CA GLY A 223 -5.58 9.05 19.35
C GLY A 223 -6.03 8.41 20.67
N GLY A 224 -6.71 7.27 20.61
CA GLY A 224 -7.28 6.58 21.78
C GLY A 224 -6.32 5.62 22.48
N ASN A 225 -6.84 4.76 23.35
CA ASN A 225 -6.06 3.71 23.99
C ASN A 225 -5.59 2.68 22.95
N ILE A 226 -4.34 2.21 23.08
CA ILE A 226 -3.76 1.18 22.21
C ILE A 226 -3.62 -0.13 22.98
N TYR A 227 -4.09 -1.22 22.35
CA TYR A 227 -3.98 -2.59 22.82
C TYR A 227 -3.07 -3.42 21.90
N ILE A 228 -2.23 -4.29 22.48
CA ILE A 228 -1.51 -5.31 21.72
C ILE A 228 -1.55 -6.68 22.41
N SER A 229 -1.73 -7.74 21.63
CA SER A 229 -1.65 -9.11 22.12
C SER A 229 -1.03 -10.02 21.05
N PRO A 230 0.32 -10.00 20.91
CA PRO A 230 1.01 -10.78 19.90
C PRO A 230 1.05 -12.28 20.20
N ASN A 231 1.32 -13.08 19.18
CA ASN A 231 1.66 -14.50 19.37
C ASN A 231 3.06 -14.64 20.00
N ALA A 232 3.36 -15.82 20.57
CA ALA A 232 4.71 -16.18 20.99
C ALA A 232 5.58 -16.59 19.78
N GLY A 233 5.73 -15.67 18.82
CA GLY A 233 6.37 -15.91 17.52
C GLY A 233 5.41 -16.48 16.47
N MET A 234 5.95 -16.84 15.30
CA MET A 234 5.16 -17.49 14.24
C MET A 234 4.88 -18.96 14.61
N PRO A 235 3.70 -19.49 14.28
CA PRO A 235 3.43 -20.90 14.44
C PRO A 235 4.33 -21.74 13.51
N GLU A 236 5.02 -22.72 14.08
CA GLU A 236 5.82 -23.72 13.37
C GLU A 236 5.16 -25.10 13.51
N THR A 237 5.29 -25.96 12.49
CA THR A 237 4.82 -27.35 12.60
C THR A 237 5.99 -28.24 13.00
N VAL A 238 5.97 -28.74 14.23
CA VAL A 238 6.96 -29.68 14.78
C VAL A 238 6.24 -30.98 15.11
N ASP A 239 6.67 -32.09 14.50
CA ASP A 239 6.07 -33.42 14.67
C ASP A 239 4.54 -33.48 14.42
N GLY A 240 4.06 -32.69 13.46
CA GLY A 240 2.64 -32.59 13.13
C GLY A 240 1.80 -31.82 14.16
N LYS A 241 2.44 -31.16 15.13
CA LYS A 241 1.80 -30.26 16.09
C LYS A 241 2.24 -28.82 15.83
N THR A 242 1.32 -27.89 16.03
CA THR A 242 1.64 -26.46 15.98
C THR A 242 2.36 -26.06 17.27
N VAL A 243 3.56 -25.51 17.14
CA VAL A 243 4.40 -25.01 18.24
C VAL A 243 4.71 -23.54 17.99
N TYR A 244 4.77 -22.76 19.06
CA TYR A 244 5.17 -21.36 19.03
C TYR A 244 6.57 -21.24 19.66
N PRO A 245 7.60 -20.81 18.90
CA PRO A 245 8.99 -21.01 19.29
C PRO A 245 9.53 -19.91 20.23
N MET A 246 8.83 -18.80 20.42
CA MET A 246 9.30 -17.71 21.28
C MET A 246 9.05 -18.06 22.74
N ASN A 247 10.11 -18.04 23.55
CA ASN A 247 9.98 -18.19 25.01
C ASN A 247 9.57 -16.87 25.69
N ASP A 248 9.26 -16.98 26.97
CA ASP A 248 8.80 -15.89 27.83
C ASP A 248 9.86 -14.80 28.02
N GLU A 249 11.15 -15.15 28.14
CA GLU A 249 12.22 -14.14 28.27
C GLU A 249 12.34 -13.27 27.01
N LYS A 250 12.41 -13.90 25.84
CA LYS A 250 12.52 -13.17 24.56
C LYS A 250 11.25 -12.38 24.26
N PHE A 251 10.08 -12.99 24.47
CA PHE A 251 8.80 -12.30 24.29
C PHE A 251 8.72 -11.05 25.16
N THR A 252 9.06 -11.17 26.45
CA THR A 252 8.99 -10.05 27.40
C THR A 252 10.02 -8.97 27.08
N ALA A 253 11.23 -9.33 26.65
CA ALA A 253 12.25 -8.35 26.25
C ALA A 253 11.77 -7.47 25.09
N ILE A 254 11.18 -8.06 24.05
CA ILE A 254 10.69 -7.32 22.88
C ILE A 254 9.45 -6.49 23.26
N MET A 255 8.53 -7.08 24.03
CA MET A 255 7.39 -6.34 24.58
C MET A 255 7.85 -5.15 25.42
N LYS A 256 8.94 -5.27 26.18
CA LYS A 256 9.52 -4.15 26.92
C LYS A 256 9.85 -2.99 25.98
N ASP A 257 10.57 -3.25 24.90
CA ASP A 257 11.00 -2.20 23.97
C ASP A 257 9.80 -1.52 23.29
N LEU A 258 8.79 -2.30 22.88
CA LEU A 258 7.55 -1.76 22.30
C LEU A 258 6.81 -0.83 23.26
N LEU A 259 6.66 -1.26 24.51
CA LEU A 259 5.96 -0.50 25.55
C LEU A 259 6.74 0.74 26.02
N ASP A 260 8.07 0.78 25.82
CA ASP A 260 8.90 1.96 26.11
C ASP A 260 8.77 2.99 24.98
N LYS A 261 8.61 2.50 23.74
CA LYS A 261 8.60 3.31 22.52
C LYS A 261 7.22 3.86 22.15
N TYR A 262 6.15 3.12 22.41
CA TYR A 262 4.80 3.45 21.95
C TYR A 262 3.81 3.61 23.12
N PRO A 263 2.75 4.43 22.99
CA PRO A 263 1.80 4.72 24.06
C PRO A 263 0.76 3.61 24.29
N ILE A 264 1.24 2.36 24.37
CA ILE A 264 0.45 1.16 24.59
C ILE A 264 -0.01 1.11 26.04
N SER A 265 -1.32 0.97 26.25
CA SER A 265 -1.93 1.07 27.58
C SER A 265 -2.49 -0.26 28.09
N LEU A 266 -2.75 -1.17 27.16
CA LEU A 266 -3.29 -2.50 27.36
C LEU A 266 -2.38 -3.49 26.62
N ALA A 267 -1.93 -4.56 27.28
CA ALA A 267 -1.16 -5.61 26.60
C ALA A 267 -1.51 -7.00 27.12
N GLY A 268 -1.32 -8.02 26.30
CA GLY A 268 -1.51 -9.43 26.68
C GLY A 268 -0.68 -10.35 25.81
N GLY A 269 -1.11 -11.61 25.75
CA GLY A 269 -0.55 -12.60 24.83
C GLY A 269 -1.64 -13.35 24.06
N CYS A 270 -1.36 -13.68 22.80
CA CYS A 270 -2.22 -14.51 21.96
C CYS A 270 -1.60 -15.90 21.81
N CYS A 271 -1.68 -16.52 20.63
CA CYS A 271 -1.36 -17.94 20.46
C CYS A 271 0.09 -18.24 20.86
N GLY A 272 0.27 -19.32 21.62
CA GLY A 272 1.58 -19.73 22.13
C GLY A 272 1.98 -19.11 23.47
N THR A 273 1.35 -18.02 23.90
CA THR A 273 1.63 -17.40 25.20
C THR A 273 0.96 -18.15 26.35
N ASP A 274 1.69 -18.40 27.42
CA ASP A 274 1.20 -19.14 28.58
C ASP A 274 1.46 -18.42 29.91
N LYS A 275 1.26 -19.13 31.02
CA LYS A 275 1.34 -18.59 32.37
C LYS A 275 2.70 -17.94 32.66
N SER A 276 3.81 -18.44 32.11
CA SER A 276 5.14 -17.88 32.39
C SER A 276 5.36 -16.58 31.62
N HIS A 277 4.90 -16.51 30.36
CA HIS A 277 4.90 -15.29 29.55
C HIS A 277 4.15 -14.15 30.25
N ILE A 278 2.92 -14.43 30.71
CA ILE A 278 2.09 -13.44 31.39
C ILE A 278 2.70 -13.02 32.74
N LYS A 279 3.37 -13.94 33.45
CA LYS A 279 4.08 -13.61 34.69
C LYS A 279 5.18 -12.59 34.48
N MET A 280 6.03 -12.83 33.49
CA MET A 280 7.13 -11.92 33.17
C MET A 280 6.61 -10.57 32.63
N LEU A 281 5.62 -10.59 31.75
CA LEU A 281 4.99 -9.38 31.21
C LEU A 281 4.34 -8.54 32.33
N SER A 282 3.60 -9.18 33.24
CA SER A 282 2.95 -8.50 34.37
C SER A 282 3.97 -7.91 35.35
N ASP A 283 5.00 -8.67 35.72
CA ASP A 283 6.06 -8.17 36.60
C ASP A 283 6.78 -6.95 36.01
N MET A 284 7.08 -6.99 34.71
CA MET A 284 7.68 -5.87 33.99
C MET A 284 6.74 -4.65 33.87
N ALA A 285 5.43 -4.88 33.77
CA ALA A 285 4.45 -3.79 33.65
C ALA A 285 4.14 -3.07 34.97
N LYS A 286 4.50 -3.66 36.13
CA LYS A 286 4.30 -3.05 37.45
C LYS A 286 5.01 -1.70 37.54
N ASN A 287 4.30 -0.68 38.01
CA ASN A 287 4.77 0.70 38.19
C ASN A 287 5.28 1.40 36.91
N ARG A 288 5.01 0.83 35.74
CA ARG A 288 5.39 1.44 34.47
C ARG A 288 4.44 2.57 34.10
N LYS A 289 5.01 3.72 33.73
CA LYS A 289 4.25 4.83 33.12
C LYS A 289 4.08 4.55 31.63
N VAL A 290 2.85 4.65 31.15
CA VAL A 290 2.56 4.61 29.71
C VAL A 290 3.11 5.90 29.08
N PRO A 291 3.85 5.83 27.96
CA PRO A 291 4.29 7.02 27.24
C PRO A 291 3.11 7.96 26.91
N GLU A 292 3.35 9.27 26.93
CA GLU A 292 2.30 10.24 26.57
C GLU A 292 1.87 10.07 25.11
N ARG A 293 0.56 10.19 24.88
CA ARG A 293 0.01 10.20 23.52
C ARG A 293 0.18 11.59 22.93
N ALA A 294 0.74 11.65 21.73
CA ALA A 294 0.72 12.88 20.95
C ALA A 294 -0.72 13.26 20.63
N GLU A 295 -1.08 14.52 20.90
CA GLU A 295 -2.33 15.08 20.41
C GLU A 295 -2.23 15.20 18.88
N LYS A 296 -3.19 14.61 18.18
CA LYS A 296 -3.21 14.58 16.71
C LYS A 296 -4.35 15.41 16.20
N ALA A 297 -4.04 16.33 15.30
CA ALA A 297 -5.05 17.04 14.55
C ALA A 297 -5.83 16.04 13.68
N TYR A 298 -7.14 16.05 13.83
CA TYR A 298 -8.06 15.30 12.99
C TYR A 298 -8.54 16.23 11.87
N TYR A 299 -8.38 15.82 10.61
CA TYR A 299 -8.66 16.69 9.46
C TYR A 299 -9.94 16.32 8.70
N GLY A 300 -10.71 15.36 9.22
CA GLY A 300 -11.85 14.77 8.52
C GLY A 300 -11.37 13.75 7.49
N GLU A 301 -11.81 12.51 7.62
CA GLU A 301 -11.38 11.39 6.77
C GLU A 301 -12.58 10.57 6.33
N ALA A 302 -12.57 10.14 5.08
CA ALA A 302 -13.45 9.11 4.54
C ALA A 302 -12.60 7.90 4.13
N ALA A 303 -13.17 6.71 4.14
CA ALA A 303 -12.47 5.47 3.85
C ALA A 303 -13.25 4.57 2.90
N SER A 304 -12.53 3.85 2.05
CA SER A 304 -13.01 2.69 1.30
C SER A 304 -12.82 1.42 2.13
N LEU A 305 -13.02 0.26 1.51
CA LEU A 305 -12.60 -1.02 2.12
C LEU A 305 -11.08 -1.05 2.34
N PHE A 306 -10.30 -0.36 1.49
CA PHE A 306 -8.85 -0.55 1.42
C PHE A 306 -8.05 0.51 2.17
N THR A 307 -8.44 1.79 2.05
CA THR A 307 -7.63 2.94 2.50
C THR A 307 -8.52 4.08 2.99
N ALA A 308 -7.98 4.91 3.89
CA ALA A 308 -8.55 6.21 4.25
C ALA A 308 -7.94 7.36 3.45
N VAL A 309 -8.77 8.37 3.14
CA VAL A 309 -8.42 9.59 2.41
C VAL A 309 -8.92 10.81 3.19
N SER A 310 -8.02 11.77 3.42
CA SER A 310 -8.32 13.03 4.08
C SER A 310 -9.22 13.93 3.22
N LEU A 311 -10.20 14.59 3.84
CA LEU A 311 -10.99 15.65 3.21
C LEU A 311 -10.15 16.91 2.94
N GLU A 312 -9.02 17.05 3.63
CA GLU A 312 -8.06 18.13 3.43
C GLU A 312 -6.89 17.64 2.56
N GLN A 313 -6.78 18.25 1.38
CA GLN A 313 -5.74 17.96 0.37
C GLN A 313 -4.84 19.17 0.18
N ASN A 314 -3.56 18.92 -0.13
CA ASN A 314 -2.59 19.96 -0.48
C ASN A 314 -1.91 19.60 -1.81
N PRO A 315 -2.13 20.39 -2.88
CA PRO A 315 -2.97 21.60 -2.95
C PRO A 315 -4.48 21.30 -2.79
N LYS A 316 -5.23 22.29 -2.30
CA LYS A 316 -6.71 22.26 -2.30
C LYS A 316 -7.25 22.45 -3.73
N PRO A 317 -8.47 21.98 -4.03
CA PRO A 317 -9.40 21.25 -3.17
C PRO A 317 -9.31 19.72 -3.36
N ALA A 318 -9.90 18.98 -2.43
CA ALA A 318 -10.15 17.56 -2.61
C ALA A 318 -11.22 17.36 -3.70
N MET A 319 -10.80 16.77 -4.83
CA MET A 319 -11.67 16.48 -5.97
C MET A 319 -12.63 15.31 -5.69
N ILE A 320 -13.92 15.53 -5.97
CA ILE A 320 -15.00 14.54 -5.95
C ILE A 320 -15.50 14.37 -7.40
N GLY A 321 -15.39 13.16 -7.95
CA GLY A 321 -15.74 12.87 -9.35
C GLY A 321 -17.25 12.79 -9.57
N GLU A 322 -17.79 13.64 -10.46
CA GLU A 322 -19.24 13.83 -10.66
C GLU A 322 -19.91 12.87 -11.68
N ARG A 323 -19.16 12.00 -12.37
CA ARG A 323 -19.69 11.31 -13.56
C ARG A 323 -20.58 10.11 -13.25
N ALA A 324 -20.49 9.55 -12.05
CA ALA A 324 -21.30 8.40 -11.63
C ALA A 324 -22.67 8.86 -11.10
N ASN A 325 -23.35 9.67 -11.91
CA ASN A 325 -24.59 10.33 -11.57
C ASN A 325 -25.67 10.09 -12.63
N ALA A 326 -26.77 9.44 -12.25
CA ALA A 326 -27.86 9.07 -13.14
C ALA A 326 -28.63 10.27 -13.72
N THR A 327 -28.59 11.42 -13.06
CA THR A 327 -29.25 12.65 -13.55
C THR A 327 -28.30 13.51 -14.38
N GLY A 328 -27.04 13.63 -13.93
CA GLY A 328 -26.02 14.49 -14.53
C GLY A 328 -25.24 13.88 -15.71
N SER A 329 -25.18 12.56 -15.82
CA SER A 329 -24.40 11.85 -16.84
C SER A 329 -25.27 10.97 -17.73
N LYS A 330 -25.43 11.36 -19.00
CA LYS A 330 -26.21 10.59 -19.99
C LYS A 330 -25.71 9.14 -20.11
N ALA A 331 -24.40 8.94 -20.19
CA ALA A 331 -23.80 7.61 -20.33
C ALA A 331 -24.07 6.73 -19.10
N PHE A 332 -23.89 7.27 -17.90
CA PHE A 332 -24.15 6.54 -16.66
C PHE A 332 -25.63 6.20 -16.51
N ARG A 333 -26.52 7.13 -16.88
CA ARG A 333 -27.97 6.91 -16.91
C ARG A 333 -28.38 5.77 -17.84
N GLU A 334 -27.82 5.73 -19.06
CA GLU A 334 -28.12 4.67 -20.02
C GLU A 334 -27.68 3.29 -19.49
N MET A 335 -26.54 3.22 -18.80
CA MET A 335 -26.06 1.99 -18.13
C MET A 335 -26.95 1.60 -16.95
N LEU A 336 -27.37 2.56 -16.10
CA LEU A 336 -28.30 2.29 -14.99
C LEU A 336 -29.64 1.74 -15.49
N LEU A 337 -30.19 2.33 -16.55
CA LEU A 337 -31.44 1.87 -17.16
C LEU A 337 -31.31 0.48 -17.81
N ALA A 338 -30.12 0.15 -18.30
CA ALA A 338 -29.78 -1.16 -18.85
C ALA A 338 -29.37 -2.20 -17.78
N ASP A 339 -29.32 -1.81 -16.50
CA ASP A 339 -28.85 -2.64 -15.40
C ASP A 339 -27.40 -3.14 -15.55
N ASP A 340 -26.58 -2.40 -16.31
CA ASP A 340 -25.17 -2.66 -16.62
C ASP A 340 -24.24 -2.24 -15.47
N VAL A 341 -24.08 -3.14 -14.51
CA VAL A 341 -23.24 -2.94 -13.32
C VAL A 341 -21.76 -2.79 -13.67
N ASP A 342 -21.28 -3.54 -14.66
CA ASP A 342 -19.87 -3.53 -15.07
C ASP A 342 -19.50 -2.19 -15.73
N GLY A 343 -20.35 -1.71 -16.65
CA GLY A 343 -20.19 -0.40 -17.28
C GLY A 343 -20.22 0.74 -16.27
N MET A 344 -21.16 0.73 -15.33
CA MET A 344 -21.21 1.73 -14.24
C MET A 344 -19.95 1.67 -13.36
N THR A 345 -19.49 0.47 -13.01
CA THR A 345 -18.27 0.27 -12.21
C THR A 345 -17.02 0.77 -12.95
N ALA A 346 -16.94 0.57 -14.27
CA ALA A 346 -15.86 1.12 -15.09
C ALA A 346 -15.86 2.66 -15.10
N ILE A 347 -17.03 3.31 -15.14
CA ILE A 347 -17.12 4.78 -15.00
C ILE A 347 -16.62 5.23 -13.62
N CYS A 348 -16.95 4.52 -12.54
CA CYS A 348 -16.43 4.83 -11.21
C CYS A 348 -14.90 4.69 -11.15
N LYS A 349 -14.33 3.57 -11.62
CA LYS A 349 -12.89 3.31 -11.64
C LYS A 349 -12.10 4.34 -12.44
N ASN A 350 -12.58 4.69 -13.64
CA ASN A 350 -11.90 5.66 -14.50
C ASN A 350 -11.78 7.06 -13.88
N GLN A 351 -12.59 7.38 -12.87
CA GLN A 351 -12.49 8.65 -12.17
C GLN A 351 -11.40 8.67 -11.10
N GLU A 352 -10.92 7.52 -10.60
CA GLU A 352 -9.87 7.43 -9.58
C GLU A 352 -8.53 8.03 -10.05
N GLU A 353 -8.32 8.13 -11.36
CA GLU A 353 -7.14 8.79 -11.95
C GLU A 353 -7.11 10.31 -11.71
N SER A 354 -8.27 10.92 -11.43
CA SER A 354 -8.42 12.39 -11.38
C SER A 354 -9.23 12.91 -10.19
N ALA A 355 -9.80 12.02 -9.37
CA ALA A 355 -10.60 12.36 -8.20
C ALA A 355 -10.21 11.52 -6.98
N HIS A 356 -10.28 12.13 -5.78
CA HIS A 356 -9.99 11.46 -4.51
C HIS A 356 -11.21 10.70 -3.97
N PHE A 357 -12.40 11.15 -4.33
CA PHE A 357 -13.68 10.57 -3.95
C PHE A 357 -14.57 10.43 -5.18
N ILE A 358 -15.49 9.46 -5.16
CA ILE A 358 -16.41 9.22 -6.29
C ILE A 358 -17.85 9.50 -5.85
N ASP A 359 -18.51 10.47 -6.48
CA ASP A 359 -19.93 10.76 -6.27
C ASP A 359 -20.80 9.76 -7.01
N LEU A 360 -21.57 8.98 -6.25
CA LEU A 360 -22.45 7.94 -6.74
C LEU A 360 -23.89 8.34 -6.46
N SER A 361 -24.59 8.74 -7.51
CA SER A 361 -26.01 9.13 -7.51
C SER A 361 -26.81 8.19 -8.39
N LEU A 362 -27.66 7.37 -7.78
CA LEU A 362 -28.49 6.37 -8.47
C LEU A 362 -29.97 6.78 -8.57
N ALA A 363 -30.32 7.97 -8.07
CA ALA A 363 -31.67 8.48 -8.12
C ALA A 363 -32.12 8.73 -9.57
N TYR A 364 -33.15 7.99 -10.01
CA TYR A 364 -33.75 8.19 -11.32
C TYR A 364 -35.26 7.90 -11.32
N ALA A 365 -36.03 8.74 -12.03
CA ALA A 365 -37.48 8.62 -12.08
C ALA A 365 -37.93 7.25 -12.61
N GLY A 366 -38.82 6.59 -11.86
CA GLY A 366 -39.35 5.26 -12.20
C GLY A 366 -38.52 4.07 -11.70
N ARG A 367 -37.36 4.32 -11.07
CA ARG A 367 -36.59 3.28 -10.36
C ARG A 367 -36.68 3.44 -8.85
N LYS A 368 -36.36 2.36 -8.12
CA LYS A 368 -36.25 2.37 -6.66
C LYS A 368 -34.78 2.48 -6.29
N GLU A 369 -34.38 3.68 -5.89
CA GLU A 369 -33.00 4.03 -5.56
C GLU A 369 -32.35 3.05 -4.56
N ILE A 370 -33.07 2.68 -3.49
CA ILE A 370 -32.59 1.70 -2.50
C ILE A 370 -32.20 0.34 -3.10
N ASP A 371 -32.94 -0.14 -4.12
CA ASP A 371 -32.65 -1.43 -4.75
C ASP A 371 -31.40 -1.34 -5.63
N ASP A 372 -31.20 -0.18 -6.28
CA ASP A 372 -30.01 0.10 -7.09
C ASP A 372 -28.74 0.19 -6.22
N TYR A 373 -28.79 0.87 -5.07
CA TYR A 373 -27.66 0.87 -4.13
C TYR A 373 -27.36 -0.51 -3.55
N LYS A 374 -28.39 -1.30 -3.20
CA LYS A 374 -28.20 -2.67 -2.72
C LYS A 374 -27.49 -3.57 -3.73
N LYS A 375 -27.69 -3.32 -5.03
CA LYS A 375 -27.04 -4.03 -6.13
C LYS A 375 -25.63 -3.53 -6.40
N MET A 376 -25.43 -2.20 -6.43
CA MET A 376 -24.16 -1.58 -6.82
C MET A 376 -23.09 -1.60 -5.74
N LEU A 377 -23.46 -1.36 -4.47
CA LEU A 377 -22.47 -1.16 -3.41
C LEU A 377 -21.58 -2.39 -3.14
N PRO A 378 -22.08 -3.63 -3.10
CA PRO A 378 -21.21 -4.80 -2.90
C PRO A 378 -20.11 -4.91 -3.97
N VAL A 379 -20.42 -4.54 -5.22
CA VAL A 379 -19.44 -4.53 -6.32
C VAL A 379 -18.44 -3.41 -6.13
N LEU A 380 -18.91 -2.17 -5.96
CA LEU A 380 -18.02 -1.00 -5.81
C LEU A 380 -17.14 -1.08 -4.56
N ASN A 381 -17.65 -1.64 -3.47
CA ASN A 381 -16.94 -1.79 -2.19
C ASN A 381 -15.64 -2.61 -2.33
N SER A 382 -15.61 -3.58 -3.23
CA SER A 382 -14.43 -4.41 -3.48
C SER A 382 -13.64 -4.00 -4.74
N ALA A 383 -14.15 -3.02 -5.49
CA ALA A 383 -13.63 -2.61 -6.78
C ALA A 383 -12.91 -1.25 -6.77
N LEU A 384 -13.27 -0.36 -5.84
CA LEU A 384 -12.71 1.00 -5.76
C LEU A 384 -11.74 1.13 -4.58
N MET A 385 -10.62 1.79 -4.82
CA MET A 385 -9.69 2.26 -3.81
C MET A 385 -10.17 3.57 -3.19
N ALA A 386 -10.75 4.46 -4.00
CA ALA A 386 -11.29 5.74 -3.57
C ALA A 386 -12.57 5.58 -2.73
N PRO A 387 -12.74 6.35 -1.63
CA PRO A 387 -13.98 6.34 -0.87
C PRO A 387 -15.16 6.89 -1.68
N LEU A 388 -16.34 6.34 -1.43
CA LEU A 388 -17.58 6.77 -2.07
C LEU A 388 -18.21 7.98 -1.38
N VAL A 389 -18.77 8.87 -2.19
CA VAL A 389 -19.82 9.82 -1.80
C VAL A 389 -21.16 9.22 -2.19
N ILE A 390 -21.95 8.82 -1.19
CA ILE A 390 -23.30 8.28 -1.38
C ILE A 390 -24.24 9.46 -1.54
N ASP A 391 -24.65 9.75 -2.79
CA ASP A 391 -25.54 10.85 -3.14
C ASP A 391 -27.01 10.42 -3.08
N SER A 392 -27.58 10.49 -1.87
CA SER A 392 -28.99 10.21 -1.59
C SER A 392 -29.51 11.08 -0.44
N THR A 393 -30.74 11.57 -0.59
CA THR A 393 -31.46 12.32 0.47
C THR A 393 -32.47 11.45 1.24
N ASP A 394 -32.58 10.17 0.89
CA ASP A 394 -33.50 9.21 1.51
C ASP A 394 -32.83 8.47 2.68
N PRO A 395 -33.29 8.65 3.94
CA PRO A 395 -32.68 8.00 5.10
C PRO A 395 -32.65 6.46 5.00
N ASP A 396 -33.68 5.84 4.44
CA ASP A 396 -33.77 4.38 4.34
C ASP A 396 -32.74 3.83 3.33
N THR A 397 -32.55 4.52 2.20
CA THR A 397 -31.51 4.24 1.21
C THR A 397 -30.11 4.39 1.79
N VAL A 398 -29.85 5.49 2.51
CA VAL A 398 -28.55 5.72 3.16
C VAL A 398 -28.26 4.65 4.20
N LYS A 399 -29.23 4.31 5.07
CA LYS A 399 -29.06 3.23 6.05
C LYS A 399 -28.71 1.90 5.36
N ALA A 400 -29.49 1.51 4.35
CA ALA A 400 -29.23 0.28 3.60
C ALA A 400 -27.85 0.26 2.92
N SER A 401 -27.36 1.44 2.53
CA SER A 401 -26.03 1.62 1.95
C SER A 401 -24.92 1.45 2.98
N LEU A 402 -25.06 2.06 4.16
CA LEU A 402 -24.05 2.00 5.24
C LEU A 402 -23.90 0.61 5.88
N GLU A 403 -24.93 -0.23 5.77
CA GLU A 403 -24.91 -1.65 6.13
C GLU A 403 -24.21 -2.54 5.07
N ARG A 404 -23.86 -2.00 3.90
CA ARG A 404 -23.21 -2.73 2.79
C ARG A 404 -21.84 -2.17 2.41
N TYR A 405 -21.60 -0.90 2.73
CA TYR A 405 -20.33 -0.24 2.51
C TYR A 405 -19.43 -0.42 3.74
N SER A 406 -18.22 -0.94 3.53
CA SER A 406 -17.32 -1.30 4.63
C SER A 406 -16.66 -0.09 5.26
N GLY A 407 -16.19 0.84 4.44
CA GLY A 407 -15.50 2.04 4.89
C GLY A 407 -16.41 3.10 5.53
N LYS A 408 -15.86 4.31 5.66
CA LYS A 408 -16.55 5.53 6.14
C LYS A 408 -16.83 6.43 4.94
N PRO A 409 -18.07 6.48 4.40
CA PRO A 409 -18.34 7.26 3.20
C PRO A 409 -18.56 8.74 3.53
N ILE A 410 -18.70 9.55 2.49
CA ILE A 410 -19.34 10.86 2.57
C ILE A 410 -20.80 10.69 2.17
N ILE A 411 -21.76 11.26 2.91
CA ILE A 411 -23.17 11.26 2.54
C ILE A 411 -23.52 12.63 1.95
N ASN A 412 -24.10 12.64 0.77
CA ASN A 412 -24.59 13.82 0.08
C ASN A 412 -26.12 13.66 -0.09
N SER A 413 -26.98 14.34 0.67
CA SER A 413 -26.73 15.41 1.64
C SER A 413 -27.88 15.55 2.65
N ILE A 414 -27.73 16.48 3.60
CA ILE A 414 -28.77 16.94 4.54
C ILE A 414 -29.07 18.44 4.38
N ASN A 415 -30.24 18.88 4.85
CA ASN A 415 -30.66 20.28 4.93
C ASN A 415 -31.89 20.47 5.84
N PHE A 416 -32.45 21.68 5.92
CA PHE A 416 -33.64 22.02 6.72
C PHE A 416 -34.93 22.23 5.89
N GLU A 417 -34.99 21.80 4.62
CA GLU A 417 -36.14 22.04 3.73
C GLU A 417 -37.49 21.56 4.33
N ASP A 418 -37.48 20.43 5.05
CA ASP A 418 -38.65 19.85 5.71
C ASP A 418 -38.74 20.19 7.22
N GLY A 419 -38.13 21.30 7.62
CA GLY A 419 -37.99 21.69 9.02
C GLY A 419 -36.96 20.86 9.79
N GLY A 420 -36.15 20.05 9.11
CA GLY A 420 -35.11 19.20 9.70
C GLY A 420 -35.55 17.78 10.06
N THR A 421 -36.74 17.35 9.63
CA THR A 421 -37.27 16.02 9.93
C THR A 421 -36.39 14.92 9.33
N LYS A 422 -36.02 15.03 8.05
CA LYS A 422 -35.08 14.11 7.39
C LYS A 422 -33.66 14.25 7.94
N LEU A 423 -33.21 15.47 8.22
CA LEU A 423 -31.89 15.74 8.79
C LEU A 423 -31.69 14.96 10.09
N HIS A 424 -32.61 15.05 11.06
CA HIS A 424 -32.45 14.35 12.33
C HIS A 424 -32.49 12.82 12.18
N LYS A 425 -33.28 12.29 11.24
CA LYS A 425 -33.25 10.86 10.90
C LYS A 425 -31.90 10.45 10.35
N MET A 426 -31.32 11.26 9.46
CA MET A 426 -30.00 11.00 8.88
C MET A 426 -28.90 11.08 9.93
N LEU A 427 -28.92 12.07 10.82
CA LEU A 427 -27.94 12.19 11.90
C LEU A 427 -28.03 11.03 12.91
N ALA A 428 -29.24 10.51 13.18
CA ALA A 428 -29.40 9.30 13.98
C ALA A 428 -28.74 8.07 13.32
N ILE A 429 -28.86 7.94 11.99
CA ILE A 429 -28.17 6.90 11.21
C ILE A 429 -26.65 7.10 11.26
N VAL A 430 -26.14 8.32 11.10
CA VAL A 430 -24.69 8.62 11.16
C VAL A 430 -24.10 8.34 12.55
N LYS A 431 -24.88 8.55 13.61
CA LYS A 431 -24.49 8.18 14.98
C LYS A 431 -24.31 6.68 15.16
N GLU A 432 -25.03 5.88 14.38
CA GLU A 432 -24.91 4.43 14.34
C GLU A 432 -23.80 3.97 13.37
N HIS A 433 -23.72 4.59 12.20
CA HIS A 433 -22.79 4.27 11.13
C HIS A 433 -21.98 5.51 10.75
N PRO A 434 -20.74 5.64 11.23
CA PRO A 434 -19.95 6.85 10.98
C PRO A 434 -19.81 7.16 9.50
N ALA A 435 -20.01 8.43 9.16
CA ALA A 435 -19.86 8.98 7.82
C ALA A 435 -19.55 10.47 7.93
N CYS A 436 -18.85 11.00 6.93
CA CYS A 436 -18.79 12.45 6.71
C CYS A 436 -20.10 12.90 6.03
N MET A 437 -20.44 14.18 6.12
CA MET A 437 -21.73 14.65 5.61
C MET A 437 -21.64 15.98 4.89
N VAL A 438 -22.15 16.01 3.66
CA VAL A 438 -22.44 17.23 2.93
C VAL A 438 -23.77 17.78 3.44
N ALA A 439 -23.77 19.05 3.84
CA ALA A 439 -24.95 19.76 4.31
C ALA A 439 -25.19 21.01 3.45
N LEU A 440 -26.32 21.03 2.75
CA LEU A 440 -26.70 22.09 1.83
C LEU A 440 -27.27 23.27 2.61
N THR A 441 -26.92 24.49 2.21
CA THR A 441 -27.48 25.73 2.76
C THR A 441 -28.92 26.01 2.27
N ILE A 442 -29.81 25.07 2.56
CA ILE A 442 -31.25 25.08 2.26
C ILE A 442 -32.01 25.00 3.59
N ASP A 443 -33.00 25.85 3.76
CA ASP A 443 -33.90 25.83 4.92
C ASP A 443 -35.37 25.87 4.51
N GLU A 444 -36.26 26.13 5.46
CA GLU A 444 -37.72 26.12 5.25
C GLU A 444 -38.17 27.19 4.22
N ASP A 445 -37.36 28.22 3.99
CA ASP A 445 -37.61 29.26 2.97
C ASP A 445 -37.06 28.87 1.58
N GLY A 446 -36.37 27.71 1.48
CA GLY A 446 -35.75 27.20 0.26
C GLY A 446 -34.23 27.43 0.21
N MET A 447 -33.70 27.51 -1.01
CA MET A 447 -32.26 27.63 -1.24
C MET A 447 -31.74 29.04 -0.93
N ALA A 448 -30.68 29.17 -0.14
CA ALA A 448 -30.13 30.48 0.21
C ALA A 448 -29.38 31.15 -0.95
N ALA A 449 -29.86 32.33 -1.36
CA ALA A 449 -29.25 33.12 -2.43
C ALA A 449 -28.12 34.06 -1.96
N THR A 450 -28.24 34.67 -0.78
CA THR A 450 -27.27 35.66 -0.26
C THR A 450 -26.26 35.03 0.71
N ALA A 451 -25.06 35.61 0.80
CA ALA A 451 -23.97 35.16 1.67
C ALA A 451 -24.39 35.11 3.14
N GLU A 452 -25.13 36.12 3.58
CA GLU A 452 -25.64 36.21 4.95
C GLU A 452 -26.61 35.07 5.26
N LYS A 453 -27.58 34.78 4.39
CA LYS A 453 -28.52 33.66 4.60
C LYS A 453 -27.80 32.31 4.50
N LYS A 454 -26.89 32.13 3.54
CA LYS A 454 -26.03 30.93 3.43
C LYS A 454 -25.26 30.70 4.74
N PHE A 455 -24.65 31.75 5.30
CA PHE A 455 -23.92 31.67 6.57
C PHE A 455 -24.83 31.38 7.77
N GLN A 456 -26.01 32.01 7.85
CA GLN A 456 -27.00 31.74 8.91
C GLN A 456 -27.42 30.27 8.95
N ILE A 457 -27.71 29.68 7.78
CA ILE A 457 -28.06 28.26 7.68
C ILE A 457 -26.85 27.38 8.01
N ALA A 458 -25.67 27.71 7.48
CA ALA A 458 -24.43 26.99 7.78
C ALA A 458 -24.12 26.96 9.29
N LYS A 459 -24.36 28.08 9.99
CA LYS A 459 -24.22 28.16 11.44
C LYS A 459 -25.25 27.26 12.15
N ARG A 460 -26.51 27.27 11.73
CA ARG A 460 -27.55 26.37 12.28
C ARG A 460 -27.18 24.88 12.07
N LEU A 461 -26.66 24.53 10.89
CA LEU A 461 -26.15 23.19 10.58
C LEU A 461 -24.97 22.82 11.49
N TYR A 462 -24.02 23.72 11.66
CA TYR A 462 -22.87 23.54 12.55
C TYR A 462 -23.30 23.34 14.01
N ASP A 463 -24.20 24.19 14.51
CA ASP A 463 -24.70 24.10 15.89
C ASP A 463 -25.44 22.76 16.11
N THR A 464 -26.23 22.31 15.14
CA THR A 464 -26.90 21.00 15.19
C THR A 464 -25.88 19.85 15.19
N TRP A 465 -24.91 19.87 14.29
CA TRP A 465 -23.90 18.83 14.15
C TRP A 465 -22.98 18.73 15.38
N VAL A 466 -22.42 19.86 15.80
CA VAL A 466 -21.37 19.94 16.83
C VAL A 466 -21.95 20.01 18.23
N HIS A 467 -23.02 20.78 18.46
CA HIS A 467 -23.52 21.03 19.82
C HIS A 467 -24.67 20.09 20.20
N GLU A 468 -25.59 19.77 19.28
CA GLU A 468 -26.69 18.85 19.57
C GLU A 468 -26.27 17.38 19.48
N TYR A 469 -25.57 16.99 18.40
CA TYR A 469 -25.15 15.60 18.18
C TYR A 469 -23.74 15.27 18.68
N ASN A 470 -22.93 16.28 19.03
CA ASN A 470 -21.55 16.12 19.49
C ASN A 470 -20.65 15.39 18.49
N PHE A 471 -20.86 15.65 17.19
CA PHE A 471 -19.99 15.17 16.13
C PHE A 471 -18.80 16.10 15.92
N LYS A 472 -17.72 15.55 15.36
CA LYS A 472 -16.50 16.32 15.05
C LYS A 472 -16.79 17.31 13.91
N PRO A 473 -16.45 18.60 14.05
CA PRO A 473 -16.73 19.59 13.01
C PRO A 473 -16.04 19.27 11.68
N GLU A 474 -14.90 18.60 11.70
CA GLU A 474 -14.13 18.27 10.49
C GLU A 474 -14.80 17.23 9.58
N ASP A 475 -15.79 16.50 10.09
CA ASP A 475 -16.60 15.56 9.29
C ASP A 475 -17.82 16.24 8.61
N LEU A 476 -18.08 17.51 8.94
CA LEU A 476 -19.14 18.31 8.33
C LEU A 476 -18.60 19.11 7.14
N ILE A 477 -19.27 18.99 6.00
CA ILE A 477 -18.93 19.66 4.75
C ILE A 477 -20.11 20.55 4.35
N ILE A 478 -19.95 21.86 4.42
CA ILE A 478 -21.02 22.80 4.05
C ILE A 478 -20.98 23.09 2.56
N ASP A 479 -22.07 22.77 1.86
CA ASP A 479 -22.28 23.22 0.49
C ASP A 479 -22.99 24.59 0.51
N THR A 480 -22.25 25.62 0.09
CA THR A 480 -22.78 26.99 0.05
C THR A 480 -23.67 27.26 -1.15
N LEU A 481 -24.02 26.25 -1.95
CA LEU A 481 -24.87 26.29 -3.14
C LEU A 481 -24.35 27.21 -4.23
N THR A 482 -24.05 26.63 -5.39
CA THR A 482 -23.69 27.37 -6.60
C THR A 482 -24.89 27.46 -7.53
N PHE A 483 -25.26 28.69 -7.95
CA PHE A 483 -26.29 28.93 -8.95
C PHE A 483 -25.69 29.36 -10.28
N SER A 484 -26.46 29.18 -11.36
CA SER A 484 -26.03 29.64 -12.68
C SER A 484 -25.98 31.16 -12.76
N ILE A 485 -24.85 31.68 -13.23
CA ILE A 485 -24.67 33.10 -13.58
C ILE A 485 -24.82 33.36 -15.09
N GLY A 486 -25.13 32.30 -15.86
CA GLY A 486 -25.28 32.35 -17.32
C GLY A 486 -26.72 32.42 -17.81
N SER A 487 -27.72 32.40 -16.91
CA SER A 487 -29.14 32.29 -17.26
C SER A 487 -29.79 33.59 -17.76
N GLY A 488 -29.18 34.75 -17.48
CA GLY A 488 -29.79 36.07 -17.73
C GLY A 488 -30.83 36.48 -16.70
N ASP A 489 -31.00 35.73 -15.61
CA ASP A 489 -31.84 36.10 -14.48
C ASP A 489 -31.14 37.18 -13.64
N GLU A 490 -31.70 38.39 -13.60
CA GLU A 490 -31.14 39.52 -12.85
C GLU A 490 -30.97 39.21 -11.35
N THR A 491 -31.81 38.33 -10.79
CA THR A 491 -31.74 37.93 -9.38
C THR A 491 -30.52 37.06 -9.05
N LEU A 492 -29.92 36.42 -10.06
CA LEU A 492 -28.75 35.55 -9.92
C LEU A 492 -27.43 36.22 -10.32
N THR A 493 -27.48 37.50 -10.73
CA THR A 493 -26.29 38.26 -11.18
C THR A 493 -25.15 38.21 -10.16
N ASN A 494 -25.46 38.35 -8.87
CA ASN A 494 -24.47 38.34 -7.79
C ASN A 494 -24.20 36.94 -7.21
N ALA A 495 -24.84 35.88 -7.72
CA ALA A 495 -24.87 34.57 -7.06
C ALA A 495 -23.46 33.97 -6.83
N ALA A 496 -22.53 34.16 -7.76
CA ALA A 496 -21.15 33.72 -7.59
C ALA A 496 -20.43 34.47 -6.46
N ILE A 497 -20.58 35.80 -6.38
CA ILE A 497 -20.02 36.63 -5.29
C ILE A 497 -20.58 36.18 -3.94
N GLU A 498 -21.90 36.02 -3.85
CA GLU A 498 -22.58 35.60 -2.62
C GLU A 498 -22.07 34.23 -2.15
N THR A 499 -21.78 33.32 -3.09
CA THR A 499 -21.20 32.00 -2.81
C THR A 499 -19.76 32.11 -2.27
N LEU A 500 -18.91 32.91 -2.93
CA LEU A 500 -17.52 33.12 -2.51
C LEU A 500 -17.42 33.82 -1.14
N GLU A 501 -18.29 34.79 -0.88
CA GLU A 501 -18.31 35.50 0.40
C GLU A 501 -18.83 34.60 1.53
N ALA A 502 -19.86 33.78 1.27
CA ALA A 502 -20.32 32.77 2.24
C ALA A 502 -19.20 31.80 2.65
N ILE A 503 -18.36 31.34 1.71
CA ILE A 503 -17.21 30.48 2.01
C ILE A 503 -16.26 31.18 2.97
N LYS A 504 -15.89 32.45 2.70
CA LYS A 504 -15.02 33.22 3.60
C LYS A 504 -15.63 33.40 4.98
N MET A 505 -16.94 33.70 5.06
CA MET A 505 -17.66 33.84 6.33
C MET A 505 -17.65 32.54 7.13
N ILE A 506 -17.90 31.40 6.48
CA ILE A 506 -17.83 30.08 7.12
C ILE A 506 -16.42 29.81 7.63
N LYS A 507 -15.40 29.97 6.78
CA LYS A 507 -13.99 29.71 7.16
C LYS A 507 -13.49 30.60 8.29
N LYS A 508 -13.98 31.83 8.37
CA LYS A 508 -13.62 32.77 9.43
C LYS A 508 -14.28 32.42 10.77
N ASN A 509 -15.54 31.96 10.76
CA ASN A 509 -16.36 31.91 11.97
C ASN A 509 -16.65 30.49 12.48
N LEU A 510 -16.65 29.48 11.61
CA LEU A 510 -16.97 28.09 11.95
C LEU A 510 -15.69 27.25 11.86
N LYS A 511 -15.12 26.87 13.01
CA LYS A 511 -13.84 26.16 13.08
C LYS A 511 -14.01 24.68 12.72
N GLY A 512 -13.02 24.10 12.05
CA GLY A 512 -12.98 22.66 11.72
C GLY A 512 -13.79 22.28 10.48
N VAL A 513 -14.96 22.91 10.26
CA VAL A 513 -15.87 22.59 9.15
C VAL A 513 -15.22 22.75 7.78
N LYS A 514 -15.53 21.84 6.85
CA LYS A 514 -15.12 21.91 5.44
C LYS A 514 -16.20 22.58 4.59
N THR A 515 -15.85 23.01 3.39
CA THR A 515 -16.78 23.53 2.38
C THR A 515 -16.68 22.76 1.07
N THR A 516 -17.81 22.66 0.36
CA THR A 516 -17.89 22.04 -0.97
C THR A 516 -18.74 22.86 -1.92
N LEU A 517 -18.59 22.60 -3.22
CA LEU A 517 -19.45 23.13 -4.28
C LEU A 517 -19.62 22.08 -5.38
N GLY A 518 -20.85 21.95 -5.89
CA GLY A 518 -21.10 21.50 -7.26
C GLY A 518 -20.71 22.58 -8.28
N VAL A 519 -19.42 22.67 -8.60
CA VAL A 519 -18.84 23.76 -9.41
C VAL A 519 -19.52 23.86 -10.78
N SER A 520 -19.89 22.72 -11.38
CA SER A 520 -20.53 22.62 -12.69
C SER A 520 -21.88 23.37 -12.81
N ASN A 521 -22.50 23.75 -11.67
CA ASN A 521 -23.75 24.51 -11.63
C ASN A 521 -23.58 25.99 -12.01
N VAL A 522 -22.39 26.57 -11.78
CA VAL A 522 -22.14 28.00 -12.08
C VAL A 522 -22.36 28.33 -13.56
N SER A 523 -22.11 27.34 -14.42
CA SER A 523 -22.10 27.49 -15.87
C SER A 523 -23.30 26.85 -16.57
N PHE A 524 -24.32 26.42 -15.80
CA PHE A 524 -25.51 25.79 -16.39
C PHE A 524 -26.23 26.74 -17.36
N GLY A 525 -26.60 26.25 -18.55
CA GLY A 525 -27.22 27.06 -19.60
C GLY A 525 -26.24 27.70 -20.60
N LEU A 526 -24.93 27.63 -20.36
CA LEU A 526 -23.89 28.15 -21.27
C LEU A 526 -23.40 27.10 -22.29
N SER A 527 -22.72 27.56 -23.34
CA SER A 527 -22.11 26.69 -24.35
C SER A 527 -20.99 25.82 -23.74
N PRO A 528 -20.78 24.57 -24.18
CA PRO A 528 -19.85 23.70 -23.45
C PRO A 528 -18.38 24.17 -23.44
N ALA A 529 -17.95 24.99 -24.43
CA ALA A 529 -16.64 25.65 -24.42
C ALA A 529 -16.51 26.64 -23.24
N SER A 530 -17.46 27.58 -23.16
CA SER A 530 -17.47 28.61 -22.11
C SER A 530 -17.65 28.00 -20.72
N ARG A 531 -18.40 26.89 -20.59
CA ARG A 531 -18.55 26.15 -19.33
C ARG A 531 -17.23 25.64 -18.78
N GLN A 532 -16.38 25.08 -19.64
CA GLN A 532 -15.11 24.49 -19.21
C GLN A 532 -14.17 25.55 -18.60
N ILE A 533 -14.08 26.69 -19.27
CA ILE A 533 -13.25 27.83 -18.85
C ILE A 533 -13.85 28.45 -17.59
N LEU A 534 -15.15 28.76 -17.59
CA LEU A 534 -15.82 29.38 -16.45
C LEU A 534 -15.74 28.52 -15.18
N ASN A 535 -15.95 27.20 -15.29
CA ASN A 535 -15.82 26.28 -14.16
C ASN A 535 -14.41 26.31 -13.56
N SER A 536 -13.38 26.37 -14.42
CA SER A 536 -11.98 26.40 -13.98
C SER A 536 -11.63 27.71 -13.27
N VAL A 537 -12.04 28.85 -13.84
CA VAL A 537 -11.84 30.17 -13.23
C VAL A 537 -12.61 30.31 -11.92
N PHE A 538 -13.87 29.87 -11.88
CA PHE A 538 -14.68 29.91 -10.67
C PHE A 538 -14.12 29.02 -9.56
N LEU A 539 -13.68 27.81 -9.89
CA LEU A 539 -13.04 26.91 -8.93
C LEU A 539 -11.79 27.55 -8.30
N ASN A 540 -10.95 28.20 -9.12
CA ASN A 540 -9.77 28.91 -8.62
C ASN A 540 -10.14 30.04 -7.65
N GLU A 541 -11.16 30.84 -7.96
CA GLU A 541 -11.65 31.88 -7.05
C GLU A 541 -12.26 31.29 -5.77
N ALA A 542 -12.98 30.17 -5.85
CA ALA A 542 -13.53 29.49 -4.70
C ALA A 542 -12.44 28.91 -3.77
N VAL A 543 -11.38 28.33 -4.33
CA VAL A 543 -10.22 27.85 -3.55
C VAL A 543 -9.53 29.01 -2.84
N LYS A 544 -9.33 30.16 -3.50
CA LYS A 544 -8.81 31.38 -2.85
C LYS A 544 -9.72 31.89 -1.73
N ALA A 545 -11.03 31.75 -1.89
CA ALA A 545 -12.00 32.07 -0.83
C ALA A 545 -11.97 31.07 0.35
N GLY A 546 -11.38 29.89 0.15
CA GLY A 546 -11.17 28.87 1.18
C GLY A 546 -11.90 27.54 0.94
N LEU A 547 -12.34 27.23 -0.28
CA LEU A 547 -12.97 25.96 -0.63
C LEU A 547 -12.06 24.76 -0.33
N ASP A 548 -12.57 23.72 0.34
CA ASP A 548 -11.77 22.51 0.64
C ASP A 548 -12.03 21.35 -0.31
N THR A 549 -13.27 21.18 -0.78
CA THR A 549 -13.65 20.06 -1.65
C THR A 549 -14.47 20.57 -2.83
N ALA A 550 -14.49 19.84 -3.95
CA ALA A 550 -15.23 20.24 -5.14
C ALA A 550 -15.80 19.02 -5.88
N ILE A 551 -17.10 19.04 -6.18
CA ILE A 551 -17.76 18.06 -7.03
C ILE A 551 -17.64 18.55 -8.48
N VAL A 552 -16.81 17.85 -9.27
CA VAL A 552 -16.39 18.29 -10.60
C VAL A 552 -16.07 17.11 -11.53
N HIS A 553 -16.15 17.37 -12.83
CA HIS A 553 -15.47 16.56 -13.85
C HIS A 553 -14.00 16.96 -13.91
N ALA A 554 -13.18 16.44 -12.99
CA ALA A 554 -11.79 16.86 -12.79
C ALA A 554 -10.95 16.84 -14.09
N SER A 555 -11.11 15.83 -14.95
CA SER A 555 -10.37 15.71 -16.22
C SER A 555 -10.72 16.77 -17.29
N LYS A 556 -11.80 17.55 -17.09
CA LYS A 556 -12.17 18.67 -17.96
C LYS A 556 -11.73 20.03 -17.44
N LEU A 557 -11.19 20.14 -16.23
CA LEU A 557 -10.66 21.42 -15.76
C LEU A 557 -9.50 21.85 -16.65
N THR A 558 -9.27 23.15 -16.76
CA THR A 558 -8.12 23.71 -17.49
C THR A 558 -7.32 24.57 -16.52
N PRO A 559 -5.98 24.43 -16.44
CA PRO A 559 -5.13 25.34 -15.70
C PRO A 559 -5.43 26.79 -16.04
N ILE A 560 -5.54 27.64 -15.02
CA ILE A 560 -5.72 29.09 -15.24
C ILE A 560 -4.60 29.65 -16.11
N ALA A 561 -3.38 29.14 -15.95
CA ALA A 561 -2.23 29.56 -16.72
C ALA A 561 -2.31 29.21 -18.22
N ASN A 562 -3.14 28.23 -18.60
CA ASN A 562 -3.33 27.82 -19.99
C ASN A 562 -4.48 28.55 -20.67
N LEU A 563 -5.22 29.39 -19.94
CA LEU A 563 -6.32 30.20 -20.46
C LEU A 563 -5.79 31.55 -20.92
N SER A 564 -6.39 32.13 -21.96
CA SER A 564 -6.02 33.48 -22.39
C SER A 564 -6.38 34.52 -21.30
N GLU A 565 -5.61 35.61 -21.21
CA GLU A 565 -5.90 36.68 -20.26
C GLU A 565 -7.31 37.27 -20.48
N ASP A 566 -7.75 37.35 -21.74
CA ASP A 566 -9.08 37.82 -22.11
C ASP A 566 -10.19 36.86 -21.66
N ASP A 567 -9.99 35.53 -21.81
CA ASP A 567 -10.94 34.53 -21.31
C ASP A 567 -11.09 34.59 -19.78
N VAL A 568 -9.95 34.66 -19.08
CA VAL A 568 -9.93 34.77 -17.62
C VAL A 568 -10.59 36.06 -17.17
N LYS A 569 -10.26 37.19 -17.80
CA LYS A 569 -10.86 38.49 -17.49
C LYS A 569 -12.37 38.48 -17.75
N CYS A 570 -12.82 37.90 -18.86
CA CYS A 570 -14.23 37.79 -19.19
C CYS A 570 -15.00 36.94 -18.16
N CYS A 571 -14.42 35.81 -17.74
CA CYS A 571 -14.97 34.97 -16.68
C CYS A 571 -15.00 35.71 -15.33
N LEU A 572 -13.93 36.43 -14.97
CA LEU A 572 -13.87 37.21 -13.73
C LEU A 572 -14.88 38.37 -13.74
N ASP A 573 -15.05 39.06 -14.87
CA ASP A 573 -16.05 40.11 -15.04
C ASP A 573 -17.46 39.55 -14.77
N LEU A 574 -17.75 38.34 -15.27
CA LEU A 574 -19.01 37.65 -15.04
C LEU A 574 -19.17 37.18 -13.58
N ILE A 575 -18.16 36.53 -13.00
CA ILE A 575 -18.15 36.05 -11.61
C ILE A 575 -18.35 37.20 -10.63
N TYR A 576 -17.72 38.36 -10.88
CA TYR A 576 -17.79 39.54 -10.03
C TYR A 576 -18.87 40.55 -10.47
N ALA A 577 -19.85 40.13 -11.26
CA ALA A 577 -21.03 40.92 -11.63
C ALA A 577 -20.69 42.33 -12.14
N ARG A 578 -19.63 42.48 -12.93
CA ARG A 578 -19.21 43.78 -13.48
C ARG A 578 -20.18 44.25 -14.57
N ASP A 579 -20.21 45.55 -14.84
CA ASP A 579 -21.17 46.14 -15.78
C ASP A 579 -21.11 45.51 -17.19
N ASN A 580 -22.29 45.09 -17.66
CA ASN A 580 -22.50 44.40 -18.95
C ASN A 580 -21.67 43.11 -19.12
N ALA A 581 -21.34 42.40 -18.03
CA ALA A 581 -20.49 41.21 -18.10
C ALA A 581 -21.12 40.04 -18.88
N LEU A 582 -22.40 39.69 -18.63
CA LEU A 582 -23.04 38.56 -19.31
C LEU A 582 -23.18 38.74 -20.83
N PRO A 583 -23.65 39.89 -21.37
CA PRO A 583 -23.66 40.12 -22.81
C PRO A 583 -22.26 40.04 -23.43
N LYS A 584 -21.25 40.64 -22.78
CA LYS A 584 -19.85 40.56 -23.24
C LYS A 584 -19.32 39.14 -23.20
N PHE A 585 -19.67 38.37 -22.19
CA PHE A 585 -19.30 36.96 -22.07
C PHE A 585 -19.92 36.11 -23.17
N ILE A 586 -21.22 36.29 -23.41
CA ILE A 586 -21.90 35.60 -24.50
C ILE A 586 -21.29 36.01 -25.84
N GLU A 587 -21.02 37.29 -26.09
CA GLU A 587 -20.39 37.77 -27.32
C GLU A 587 -18.97 37.21 -27.51
N HIS A 588 -18.15 37.26 -26.45
CA HIS A 588 -16.78 36.73 -26.43
C HIS A 588 -16.75 35.24 -26.77
N PHE A 589 -17.72 34.46 -26.25
CA PHE A 589 -17.83 33.02 -26.51
C PHE A 589 -18.84 32.64 -27.63
N ALA A 590 -19.49 33.60 -28.29
CA ALA A 590 -20.54 33.33 -29.29
C ALA A 590 -19.98 32.68 -30.55
N ASN A 591 -18.78 33.09 -30.94
CA ASN A 591 -18.04 32.55 -32.08
C ASN A 591 -16.97 31.53 -31.67
N VAL A 592 -16.81 31.30 -30.36
CA VAL A 592 -15.95 30.24 -29.83
C VAL A 592 -16.71 28.92 -29.98
N LYS A 593 -16.52 28.27 -31.13
CA LYS A 593 -16.85 26.86 -31.24
C LYS A 593 -16.02 26.12 -30.18
N ILE A 594 -16.55 25.00 -29.68
CA ILE A 594 -15.65 23.92 -29.22
C ILE A 594 -15.02 23.35 -30.49
N ASP A 595 -14.22 24.15 -31.17
CA ASP A 595 -13.00 23.58 -31.66
C ASP A 595 -12.28 23.24 -30.36
N LYS A 596 -11.90 21.96 -30.15
CA LYS A 596 -10.76 21.66 -29.27
C LYS A 596 -9.80 22.81 -29.51
N GLU A 597 -9.45 23.67 -28.55
CA GLU A 597 -8.64 24.87 -28.84
C GLU A 597 -7.52 24.45 -29.78
N GLU A 598 -7.74 24.65 -31.08
CA GLU A 598 -6.80 24.27 -32.09
C GLU A 598 -5.95 25.50 -32.04
N ILE A 599 -4.84 25.34 -31.32
CA ILE A 599 -3.67 26.18 -31.41
C ILE A 599 -3.65 26.74 -32.82
N ASP A 600 -3.80 28.07 -32.93
CA ASP A 600 -4.08 28.74 -34.21
C ASP A 600 -3.02 28.31 -35.21
N ASN A 601 -3.34 27.32 -36.05
CA ASN A 601 -2.38 26.68 -36.95
C ASN A 601 -1.89 27.66 -38.03
N ASN A 602 -2.41 28.90 -38.07
CA ASN A 602 -1.89 29.99 -38.89
C ASN A 602 -0.71 30.75 -38.25
N LEU A 603 -0.42 30.53 -36.96
CA LEU A 603 0.78 31.08 -36.34
C LEU A 603 2.02 30.44 -36.99
N PRO A 604 3.14 31.19 -37.10
CA PRO A 604 4.39 30.62 -37.53
C PRO A 604 4.76 29.41 -36.65
N PRO A 605 5.28 28.31 -37.21
CA PRO A 605 5.64 27.10 -36.46
C PRO A 605 6.49 27.35 -35.20
N ILE A 606 7.30 28.42 -35.20
CA ILE A 606 8.16 28.84 -34.09
C ILE A 606 7.40 29.40 -32.89
N GLU A 607 6.22 29.98 -33.11
CA GLU A 607 5.31 30.44 -32.06
C GLU A 607 4.28 29.36 -31.69
N LEU A 608 3.99 28.45 -32.62
CA LEU A 608 2.99 27.40 -32.48
C LEU A 608 3.46 26.23 -31.60
N LEU A 609 4.71 25.79 -31.76
CA LEU A 609 5.26 24.64 -31.04
C LEU A 609 5.33 24.84 -29.51
N PRO A 610 5.76 25.99 -28.95
CA PRO A 610 5.69 26.25 -27.50
C PRO A 610 4.27 26.12 -26.94
N LEU A 611 3.27 26.62 -27.66
CA LEU A 611 1.87 26.59 -27.24
C LEU A 611 1.32 25.15 -27.18
N LYS A 612 1.70 24.29 -28.14
CA LYS A 612 1.39 22.84 -28.11
C LYS A 612 1.92 22.17 -26.84
N ILE A 613 3.16 22.49 -26.45
CA ILE A 613 3.82 21.93 -25.28
C ILE A 613 3.14 22.39 -23.98
N ILE A 614 2.89 23.69 -23.84
CA ILE A 614 2.25 24.27 -22.64
C ILE A 614 0.82 23.74 -22.46
N LYS A 615 0.07 23.52 -23.55
CA LYS A 615 -1.30 22.99 -23.50
C LYS A 615 -1.38 21.46 -23.42
N GLY A 616 -0.26 20.75 -23.60
CA GLY A 616 -0.22 19.30 -23.64
C GLY A 616 -1.00 18.72 -24.83
N ASP A 617 -0.88 19.35 -26.00
CA ASP A 617 -1.55 18.94 -27.25
C ASP A 617 -0.57 18.30 -28.24
N LYS A 618 -0.75 17.00 -28.49
CA LYS A 618 0.09 16.17 -29.38
C LYS A 618 -0.31 16.27 -30.86
N THR A 619 -1.37 17.00 -31.20
CA THR A 619 -1.87 17.05 -32.58
C THR A 619 -0.96 17.86 -33.49
N ASP A 620 -0.70 17.33 -34.69
CA ASP A 620 0.06 17.96 -35.78
C ASP A 620 1.54 18.30 -35.49
N LEU A 621 2.11 17.77 -34.40
CA LEU A 621 3.51 18.01 -34.02
C LEU A 621 4.51 17.68 -35.15
N GLU A 622 4.26 16.61 -35.92
CA GLU A 622 5.15 16.18 -37.02
C GLU A 622 5.30 17.25 -38.11
N ASN A 623 4.20 17.87 -38.55
CA ASN A 623 4.23 18.87 -39.61
C ASN A 623 4.81 20.20 -39.13
N ILE A 624 4.47 20.60 -37.89
CA ILE A 624 4.99 21.83 -37.26
C ILE A 624 6.51 21.73 -37.11
N ILE A 625 6.99 20.60 -36.60
CA ILE A 625 8.41 20.32 -36.42
C ILE A 625 9.12 20.20 -37.78
N ALA A 626 8.53 19.53 -38.76
CA ALA A 626 9.10 19.44 -40.11
C ALA A 626 9.30 20.82 -40.76
N SER A 627 8.34 21.74 -40.62
CA SER A 627 8.47 23.11 -41.12
C SER A 627 9.53 23.91 -40.37
N LEU A 628 9.63 23.74 -39.05
CA LEU A 628 10.69 24.37 -38.26
C LEU A 628 12.09 23.91 -38.68
N LEU A 629 12.22 22.63 -39.04
CA LEU A 629 13.47 22.03 -39.50
C LEU A 629 13.95 22.55 -40.87
N GLU A 630 13.08 23.21 -41.66
CA GLU A 630 13.48 23.85 -42.92
C GLU A 630 14.39 25.08 -42.66
N SER A 631 14.23 25.73 -41.50
CA SER A 631 14.87 27.01 -41.18
C SER A 631 15.68 27.01 -39.88
N ASN A 632 15.59 25.95 -39.06
CA ASN A 632 16.24 25.83 -37.76
C ASN A 632 16.88 24.45 -37.59
N LYS A 633 17.97 24.34 -36.81
CA LYS A 633 18.50 23.02 -36.43
C LYS A 633 17.59 22.38 -35.38
N ALA A 634 17.53 21.05 -35.37
CA ALA A 634 16.77 20.31 -34.35
C ALA A 634 17.18 20.67 -32.91
N GLU A 635 18.47 20.91 -32.68
CA GLU A 635 19.01 21.37 -31.40
C GLU A 635 18.46 22.76 -31.00
N ASP A 636 18.36 23.69 -31.95
CA ASP A 636 17.81 25.03 -31.70
C ASP A 636 16.32 24.97 -31.37
N ILE A 637 15.57 24.04 -31.98
CA ILE A 637 14.16 23.82 -31.67
C ILE A 637 14.01 23.26 -30.25
N ILE A 638 14.85 22.31 -29.85
CA ILE A 638 14.83 21.78 -28.47
C ILE A 638 15.19 22.88 -27.46
N ASN A 639 16.32 23.56 -27.67
CA ASN A 639 16.88 24.47 -26.69
C ASN A 639 16.16 25.82 -26.59
N ASN A 640 15.66 26.35 -27.71
CA ASN A 640 15.11 27.70 -27.75
C ASN A 640 13.58 27.73 -27.85
N ILE A 641 12.92 26.59 -28.10
CA ILE A 641 11.45 26.51 -28.27
C ILE A 641 10.84 25.55 -27.24
N LEU A 642 11.31 24.30 -27.20
CA LEU A 642 10.73 23.27 -26.33
C LEU A 642 11.09 23.45 -24.84
N PHE A 643 12.36 23.68 -24.52
CA PHE A 643 12.79 23.87 -23.13
C PHE A 643 12.21 25.13 -22.46
N PRO A 644 12.20 26.32 -23.10
CA PRO A 644 11.53 27.49 -22.51
C PRO A 644 10.04 27.26 -22.24
N ALA A 645 9.34 26.51 -23.11
CA ALA A 645 7.96 26.13 -22.91
C ALA A 645 7.76 25.21 -21.68
N MET A 646 8.65 24.23 -21.49
CA MET A 646 8.62 23.35 -20.31
C MET A 646 9.02 24.05 -19.02
N GLN A 647 9.94 25.02 -19.08
CA GLN A 647 10.30 25.85 -17.94
C GLN A 647 9.11 26.71 -17.51
N GLN A 648 8.37 27.28 -18.47
CA GLN A 648 7.13 28.00 -18.22
C GLN A 648 6.07 27.11 -17.54
N VAL A 649 5.89 25.86 -18.00
CA VAL A 649 5.01 24.85 -17.34
C VAL A 649 5.43 24.61 -15.90
N GLY A 650 6.74 24.53 -15.63
CA GLY A 650 7.29 24.37 -14.28
C GLY A 650 7.04 25.58 -13.38
N ASP A 651 7.25 26.79 -13.89
CA ASP A 651 6.96 28.04 -13.18
C ASP A 651 5.47 28.16 -12.87
N MET A 652 4.60 27.83 -13.84
CA MET A 652 3.14 27.82 -13.67
C MET A 652 2.68 26.79 -12.61
N PHE A 653 3.33 25.63 -12.52
CA PHE A 653 3.08 24.65 -11.45
C PHE A 653 3.57 25.14 -10.08
N GLY A 654 4.79 25.69 -10.03
CA GLY A 654 5.39 26.22 -8.80
C GLY A 654 4.61 27.39 -8.19
N GLU A 655 3.99 28.21 -9.04
CA GLU A 655 3.11 29.32 -8.64
C GLU A 655 1.66 28.89 -8.37
N GLY A 656 1.32 27.60 -8.53
CA GLY A 656 -0.03 27.07 -8.33
C GLY A 656 -1.03 27.44 -9.44
N LYS A 657 -0.57 27.96 -10.57
CA LYS A 657 -1.40 28.32 -11.74
C LYS A 657 -1.66 27.14 -12.68
N MET A 658 -0.94 26.02 -12.52
CA MET A 658 -1.09 24.77 -13.26
C MET A 658 -1.11 23.55 -12.32
N LEU A 659 -2.06 22.63 -12.55
CA LEU A 659 -2.24 21.43 -11.71
C LEU A 659 -1.41 20.26 -12.24
N LEU A 660 -1.01 19.35 -11.36
CA LEU A 660 -0.14 18.21 -11.66
C LEU A 660 -0.59 17.36 -12.89
N PRO A 661 -1.88 17.06 -13.10
CA PRO A 661 -2.31 16.31 -14.30
C PRO A 661 -1.93 16.98 -15.63
N PHE A 662 -1.90 18.31 -15.67
CA PHE A 662 -1.53 19.06 -16.88
C PHE A 662 -0.02 19.12 -17.07
N VAL A 663 0.75 19.15 -15.98
CA VAL A 663 2.21 19.01 -16.03
C VAL A 663 2.60 17.67 -16.64
N LEU A 664 1.91 16.60 -16.26
CA LEU A 664 2.12 15.26 -16.85
C LEU A 664 1.76 15.26 -18.34
N LYS A 665 0.62 15.86 -18.72
CA LYS A 665 0.19 15.95 -20.12
C LYS A 665 1.15 16.78 -21.00
N SER A 666 1.69 17.89 -20.47
CA SER A 666 2.73 18.70 -21.13
C SER A 666 4.03 17.92 -21.26
N ALA A 667 4.43 17.16 -20.24
CA ALA A 667 5.62 16.30 -20.29
C ALA A 667 5.48 15.19 -21.35
N GLU A 668 4.29 14.61 -21.52
CA GLU A 668 4.04 13.64 -22.59
C GLU A 668 4.08 14.26 -23.99
N THR A 669 3.62 15.51 -24.13
CA THR A 669 3.62 16.23 -25.41
C THR A 669 5.02 16.69 -25.78
N MET A 670 5.80 17.12 -24.79
CA MET A 670 7.24 17.35 -24.88
C MET A 670 7.98 16.11 -25.35
N LYS A 671 7.70 14.95 -24.74
CA LYS A 671 8.30 13.69 -25.16
C LYS A 671 7.98 13.36 -26.63
N ALA A 672 6.73 13.54 -27.04
CA ALA A 672 6.33 13.33 -28.43
C ALA A 672 7.06 14.26 -29.41
N ALA A 673 7.20 15.55 -29.08
CA ALA A 673 7.93 16.52 -29.90
C ALA A 673 9.44 16.21 -30.00
N VAL A 674 10.07 15.83 -28.89
CA VAL A 674 11.48 15.43 -28.86
C VAL A 674 11.72 14.18 -29.70
N SER A 675 10.85 13.16 -29.62
CA SER A 675 10.95 11.95 -30.44
C SER A 675 10.86 12.22 -31.95
N ILE A 676 10.19 13.30 -32.38
CA ILE A 676 10.13 13.73 -33.79
C ILE A 676 11.43 14.45 -34.20
N LEU A 677 12.06 15.19 -33.29
CA LEU A 677 13.31 15.92 -33.53
C LEU A 677 14.57 15.03 -33.44
N GLU A 678 14.51 13.93 -32.68
CA GLU A 678 15.61 12.98 -32.45
C GLU A 678 16.32 12.51 -33.73
N PRO A 679 15.63 12.16 -34.83
CA PRO A 679 16.27 11.76 -36.09
C PRO A 679 17.00 12.89 -36.82
N HIS A 680 16.68 14.16 -36.50
CA HIS A 680 17.16 15.36 -37.18
C HIS A 680 18.27 16.09 -36.41
N LEU A 681 18.65 15.59 -35.23
CA LEU A 681 19.83 16.09 -34.52
C LEU A 681 21.09 15.71 -35.30
N GLU A 682 21.82 16.72 -35.80
CA GLU A 682 23.18 16.50 -36.26
C GLU A 682 23.94 15.86 -35.10
N LYS A 683 24.67 14.77 -35.36
CA LYS A 683 25.62 14.21 -34.41
C LYS A 683 26.78 15.19 -34.22
N GLN A 684 26.52 16.27 -33.50
CA GLN A 684 27.50 17.09 -32.81
C GLN A 684 27.10 17.13 -31.34
N ALA A 685 28.09 16.95 -30.47
CA ALA A 685 27.94 16.92 -29.03
C ALA A 685 27.43 18.28 -28.52
N GLY A 686 26.10 18.42 -28.39
CA GLY A 686 25.48 19.52 -27.65
C GLY A 686 25.88 19.41 -26.18
N ALA A 687 26.43 20.49 -25.64
CA ALA A 687 26.92 20.52 -24.26
C ALA A 687 25.74 20.46 -23.28
N SER A 688 25.57 19.30 -22.65
CA SER A 688 24.75 19.04 -21.46
C SER A 688 24.74 20.23 -20.49
N LYS A 689 23.56 20.65 -19.97
CA LYS A 689 23.48 21.61 -18.84
C LYS A 689 24.11 21.06 -17.56
N GLY A 690 24.41 19.77 -17.54
CA GLY A 690 25.02 19.05 -16.44
C GLY A 690 24.59 17.60 -16.51
N GLU A 691 25.50 16.73 -16.13
CA GLU A 691 25.24 15.30 -16.02
C GLU A 691 24.66 15.04 -14.63
N VAL A 692 23.53 14.34 -14.54
CA VAL A 692 22.83 14.11 -13.26
C VAL A 692 22.59 12.63 -13.11
N VAL A 693 23.03 12.05 -11.99
CA VAL A 693 22.77 10.65 -11.68
C VAL A 693 21.61 10.59 -10.70
N ILE A 694 20.56 9.83 -11.01
CA ILE A 694 19.43 9.66 -10.08
C ILE A 694 19.17 8.19 -9.81
N ALA A 695 18.74 7.89 -8.59
CA ALA A 695 18.52 6.54 -8.15
C ALA A 695 17.58 6.46 -6.94
N THR A 696 16.90 5.33 -6.74
CA THR A 696 16.38 5.02 -5.39
C THR A 696 17.50 4.36 -4.60
N VAL A 697 17.61 4.71 -3.32
CA VAL A 697 18.66 4.15 -2.47
C VAL A 697 18.49 2.64 -2.31
N ALA A 698 19.59 1.95 -1.98
CA ALA A 698 19.61 0.52 -1.74
C ALA A 698 18.48 0.09 -0.81
N GLY A 699 17.76 -0.97 -1.20
CA GLY A 699 16.63 -1.50 -0.42
C GLY A 699 15.27 -0.79 -0.64
N ASP A 700 15.22 0.30 -1.42
CA ASP A 700 13.96 0.97 -1.77
C ASP A 700 13.54 0.69 -3.21
N VAL A 701 12.27 0.33 -3.42
CA VAL A 701 11.69 -0.08 -4.71
C VAL A 701 10.78 0.96 -5.34
N HIS A 702 10.45 2.02 -4.60
CA HIS A 702 9.44 2.97 -5.01
C HIS A 702 10.07 4.04 -5.90
N ASP A 703 9.74 4.01 -7.18
CA ASP A 703 10.43 4.78 -8.22
C ASP A 703 9.60 5.84 -8.91
N ILE A 704 8.32 5.98 -8.54
CA ILE A 704 7.39 6.94 -9.14
C ILE A 704 7.97 8.37 -9.09
N GLY A 705 8.41 8.81 -7.91
CA GLY A 705 9.01 10.15 -7.74
C GLY A 705 10.33 10.32 -8.51
N LYS A 706 11.19 9.29 -8.52
CA LYS A 706 12.46 9.30 -9.26
C LYS A 706 12.25 9.36 -10.77
N ASN A 707 11.35 8.54 -11.31
CA ASN A 707 11.05 8.52 -12.73
C ASN A 707 10.40 9.83 -13.18
N LEU A 708 9.64 10.49 -12.30
CA LEU A 708 9.14 11.84 -12.56
C LEU A 708 10.27 12.87 -12.60
N VAL A 709 11.26 12.78 -11.70
CA VAL A 709 12.48 13.61 -11.73
C VAL A 709 13.30 13.34 -12.99
N ASP A 710 13.42 12.07 -13.40
CA ASP A 710 14.07 11.65 -14.65
C ASP A 710 13.46 12.38 -15.84
N ILE A 711 12.15 12.19 -16.02
CA ILE A 711 11.39 12.78 -17.12
C ILE A 711 11.53 14.29 -17.12
N ILE A 712 11.40 14.95 -15.95
CA ILE A 712 11.42 16.40 -15.86
C ILE A 712 12.83 16.97 -16.10
N MET A 713 13.88 16.37 -15.55
CA MET A 713 15.26 16.86 -15.73
C MET A 713 15.80 16.56 -17.13
N SER A 714 15.49 15.39 -17.71
CA SER A 714 15.82 15.07 -19.11
C SER A 714 15.12 16.04 -20.07
N ASN A 715 13.86 16.37 -19.78
CA ASN A 715 13.10 17.37 -20.54
C ASN A 715 13.53 18.82 -20.26
N ASN A 716 14.57 19.07 -19.46
CA ASN A 716 15.09 20.41 -19.16
C ASN A 716 16.58 20.61 -19.54
N GLY A 717 17.14 19.69 -20.33
CA GLY A 717 18.50 19.81 -20.90
C GLY A 717 19.62 19.20 -20.06
N PHE A 718 19.26 18.47 -18.99
CA PHE A 718 20.21 17.65 -18.24
C PHE A 718 20.28 16.25 -18.84
N HIS A 719 21.47 15.67 -18.92
CA HIS A 719 21.61 14.26 -19.20
C HIS A 719 21.44 13.48 -17.90
N VAL A 720 20.26 12.88 -17.77
CA VAL A 720 19.90 12.12 -16.56
C VAL A 720 20.26 10.66 -16.76
N HIS A 721 21.11 10.16 -15.86
CA HIS A 721 21.47 8.76 -15.76
C HIS A 721 20.64 8.15 -14.64
N ASN A 722 19.46 7.67 -15.02
CA ASN A 722 18.57 6.98 -14.11
C ASN A 722 19.05 5.54 -13.89
N LEU A 723 19.59 5.29 -12.70
CA LEU A 723 20.14 3.99 -12.31
C LEU A 723 19.06 2.99 -11.86
N GLY A 724 17.79 3.38 -11.89
CA GLY A 724 16.68 2.51 -11.50
C GLY A 724 16.49 2.43 -9.98
N ILE A 725 16.02 1.27 -9.52
CA ILE A 725 15.68 1.04 -8.12
C ILE A 725 16.71 0.21 -7.36
N LYS A 726 16.72 0.33 -6.03
CA LYS A 726 17.59 -0.42 -5.11
C LYS A 726 19.08 -0.22 -5.43
N VAL A 727 19.48 0.98 -5.80
CA VAL A 727 20.83 1.25 -6.31
C VAL A 727 21.80 1.50 -5.14
N PRO A 728 22.93 0.76 -5.05
CA PRO A 728 23.98 1.04 -4.08
C PRO A 728 24.70 2.36 -4.35
N VAL A 729 25.18 3.04 -3.31
CA VAL A 729 25.90 4.32 -3.44
C VAL A 729 27.17 4.23 -4.25
N SER A 730 27.87 3.09 -4.22
CA SER A 730 29.06 2.85 -5.05
C SER A 730 28.75 2.97 -6.55
N GLN A 731 27.59 2.50 -7.00
CA GLN A 731 27.14 2.67 -8.38
C GLN A 731 26.79 4.12 -8.70
N MET A 732 26.19 4.84 -7.73
CA MET A 732 25.90 6.27 -7.92
C MET A 732 27.19 7.08 -8.06
N ILE A 733 28.19 6.83 -7.20
CA ILE A 733 29.52 7.47 -7.23
C ILE A 733 30.26 7.09 -8.51
N GLN A 734 30.26 5.80 -8.88
CA GLN A 734 30.94 5.34 -10.09
C GLN A 734 30.32 5.98 -11.33
N LYS A 735 28.99 5.93 -11.45
CA LYS A 735 28.32 6.55 -12.59
C LYS A 735 28.56 8.05 -12.60
N ALA A 736 28.51 8.70 -11.44
CA ALA A 736 28.79 10.13 -11.33
C ALA A 736 30.21 10.48 -11.78
N LYS A 737 31.22 9.68 -11.44
CA LYS A 737 32.59 9.87 -11.94
C LYS A 737 32.72 9.60 -13.44
N GLU A 738 32.07 8.54 -13.93
CA GLU A 738 32.09 8.13 -15.34
C GLU A 738 31.54 9.22 -16.25
N VAL A 739 30.41 9.80 -15.88
CA VAL A 739 29.72 10.78 -16.70
C VAL A 739 30.16 12.21 -16.39
N GLY A 740 30.96 12.43 -15.33
CA GLY A 740 31.28 13.78 -14.87
C GLY A 740 30.06 14.50 -14.28
N ALA A 741 29.25 13.77 -13.49
CA ALA A 741 28.02 14.26 -12.92
C ALA A 741 28.24 15.49 -12.04
N SER A 742 27.39 16.48 -12.27
CA SER A 742 27.31 17.72 -11.51
C SER A 742 26.42 17.56 -10.27
N ALA A 743 25.54 16.55 -10.26
CA ALA A 743 24.72 16.21 -9.09
C ALA A 743 24.35 14.72 -9.00
N ILE A 744 24.10 14.27 -7.78
CA ILE A 744 23.47 12.97 -7.48
C ILE A 744 22.11 13.23 -6.80
N GLY A 745 21.05 12.68 -7.39
CA GLY A 745 19.71 12.65 -6.83
C GLY A 745 19.40 11.31 -6.16
N MET A 746 19.03 11.33 -4.89
CA MET A 746 18.62 10.13 -4.15
C MET A 746 17.14 10.23 -3.75
N SER A 747 16.37 9.21 -4.13
CA SER A 747 14.95 9.06 -3.80
C SER A 747 14.70 7.91 -2.82
N GLY A 748 13.73 8.07 -1.92
CA GLY A 748 13.34 7.04 -0.96
C GLY A 748 11.96 7.29 -0.36
N LEU A 749 11.11 6.26 -0.34
CA LEU A 749 9.77 6.30 0.24
C LEU A 749 9.76 5.83 1.70
N LEU A 750 10.66 4.93 2.08
CA LEU A 750 10.68 4.33 3.41
C LEU A 750 11.47 5.18 4.41
N VAL A 751 11.10 5.11 5.70
CA VAL A 751 11.87 5.76 6.78
C VAL A 751 13.29 5.21 6.88
N LYS A 752 13.51 3.92 6.58
CA LYS A 752 14.87 3.34 6.54
C LYS A 752 15.71 3.91 5.40
N SER A 753 15.08 4.33 4.30
CA SER A 753 15.75 4.93 3.15
C SER A 753 16.39 6.28 3.48
N THR A 754 15.86 7.04 4.44
CA THR A 754 16.46 8.31 4.86
C THR A 754 17.77 8.12 5.63
N LEU A 755 17.89 7.02 6.39
CA LEU A 755 19.14 6.63 7.05
C LEU A 755 20.18 6.17 6.02
N ILE A 756 19.76 5.37 5.04
CA ILE A 756 20.64 4.95 3.94
C ILE A 756 21.11 6.16 3.12
N MET A 757 20.25 7.15 2.87
CA MET A 757 20.68 8.41 2.23
C MET A 757 21.76 9.14 3.03
N LYS A 758 21.67 9.14 4.36
CA LYS A 758 22.69 9.72 5.23
C LYS A 758 24.00 8.93 5.15
N GLU A 759 23.94 7.62 5.26
CA GLU A 759 25.11 6.73 5.12
C GLU A 759 25.79 6.90 3.76
N ASN A 760 24.99 6.98 2.69
CA ASN A 760 25.47 7.26 1.34
C ASN A 760 26.22 8.59 1.27
N LEU A 761 25.78 9.64 1.98
CA LEU A 761 26.49 10.92 1.99
C LEU A 761 27.87 10.83 2.64
N GLU A 762 28.03 10.01 3.69
CA GLU A 762 29.32 9.79 4.34
C GLU A 762 30.32 9.09 3.42
N GLU A 763 29.84 8.36 2.40
CA GLU A 763 30.67 7.78 1.35
C GLU A 763 30.88 8.75 0.17
N ILE A 764 29.83 9.43 -0.28
CA ILE A 764 29.91 10.38 -1.40
C ILE A 764 30.87 11.53 -1.06
N VAL A 765 30.86 12.06 0.17
CA VAL A 765 31.74 13.17 0.57
C VAL A 765 33.22 12.80 0.50
N LYS A 766 33.58 11.52 0.67
CA LYS A 766 34.98 11.05 0.60
C LYS A 766 35.51 11.07 -0.84
N GLU A 767 34.64 10.79 -1.81
CA GLU A 767 35.02 10.50 -3.19
C GLU A 767 34.62 11.62 -4.19
N LEU A 768 33.60 12.39 -3.85
CA LEU A 768 33.02 13.48 -4.64
C LEU A 768 32.67 14.67 -3.72
N PRO A 769 33.65 15.27 -3.00
CA PRO A 769 33.40 16.30 -1.98
C PRO A 769 32.76 17.60 -2.52
N ASP A 770 32.77 17.81 -3.83
CA ASP A 770 32.25 19.02 -4.47
C ASP A 770 30.89 18.84 -5.17
N ILE A 771 30.40 17.60 -5.30
CA ILE A 771 29.17 17.28 -6.04
C ILE A 771 27.93 17.80 -5.31
N LYS A 772 26.92 18.27 -6.05
CA LYS A 772 25.63 18.64 -5.46
C LYS A 772 24.83 17.38 -5.12
N ILE A 773 24.20 17.36 -3.96
CA ILE A 773 23.34 16.25 -3.52
C ILE A 773 21.91 16.75 -3.48
N MET A 774 21.04 16.08 -4.21
CA MET A 774 19.60 16.35 -4.19
C MET A 774 18.89 15.19 -3.50
N LEU A 775 18.25 15.46 -2.37
CA LEU A 775 17.55 14.45 -1.58
C LEU A 775 16.05 14.69 -1.65
N GLY A 776 15.30 13.66 -2.08
CA GLY A 776 13.84 13.70 -2.18
C GLY A 776 13.18 12.39 -1.77
N GLY A 777 11.85 12.42 -1.64
CA GLY A 777 11.03 11.25 -1.29
C GLY A 777 10.12 11.46 -0.08
N ALA A 778 8.99 10.74 -0.02
CA ALA A 778 7.87 11.08 0.86
C ALA A 778 8.18 10.98 2.37
N ALA A 779 9.14 10.14 2.77
CA ALA A 779 9.58 10.02 4.17
C ALA A 779 10.65 11.07 4.56
N LEU A 780 11.14 11.87 3.61
CA LEU A 780 12.23 12.82 3.84
C LEU A 780 11.68 14.20 4.23
N THR A 781 12.19 14.76 5.33
CA THR A 781 11.80 16.10 5.80
C THR A 781 12.95 17.09 5.65
N SER A 782 12.63 18.37 5.40
CA SER A 782 13.64 19.45 5.38
C SER A 782 14.43 19.50 6.69
N LYS A 783 13.79 19.22 7.83
CA LYS A 783 14.45 19.17 9.15
C LYS A 783 15.53 18.09 9.19
N PHE A 784 15.25 16.87 8.76
CA PHE A 784 16.22 15.79 8.71
C PHE A 784 17.40 16.13 7.78
N VAL A 785 17.12 16.70 6.60
CA VAL A 785 18.18 17.10 5.67
C VAL A 785 19.07 18.19 6.28
N ASN A 786 18.49 19.21 6.92
CA ASN A 786 19.26 20.30 7.55
C ASN A 786 20.06 19.85 8.77
N GLU A 787 19.52 18.95 9.61
CA GLU A 787 20.14 18.56 10.89
C GLU A 787 21.05 17.34 10.78
N SER A 788 20.79 16.42 9.85
CA SER A 788 21.49 15.12 9.76
C SER A 788 22.30 14.91 8.48
N CYS A 789 21.94 15.59 7.38
CA CYS A 789 22.62 15.42 6.08
C CYS A 789 23.52 16.62 5.75
N ALA A 790 23.04 17.86 5.94
CA ALA A 790 23.80 19.08 5.67
C ALA A 790 25.11 19.19 6.47
N PRO A 791 25.22 18.72 7.73
CA PRO A 791 26.50 18.72 8.44
C PRO A 791 27.56 17.80 7.82
N ILE A 792 27.15 16.76 7.08
CA ILE A 792 28.06 15.80 6.42
C ILE A 792 28.69 16.46 5.19
N MET A 793 27.92 17.28 4.46
CA MET A 793 28.39 17.95 3.25
C MET A 793 27.84 19.39 3.18
N PRO A 794 28.44 20.33 3.94
CA PRO A 794 27.94 21.70 4.07
C PRO A 794 27.83 22.41 2.72
N ASP A 795 26.79 23.22 2.54
CA ASP A 795 26.51 24.02 1.34
C ASP A 795 26.32 23.24 0.02
N LYS A 796 26.23 21.90 0.07
CA LYS A 796 26.10 21.02 -1.11
C LYS A 796 24.88 20.11 -1.10
N VAL A 797 24.19 19.98 0.03
CA VAL A 797 22.98 19.17 0.15
C VAL A 797 21.73 20.03 -0.03
N PHE A 798 20.85 19.60 -0.92
CA PHE A 798 19.60 20.27 -1.26
C PHE A 798 18.45 19.32 -0.92
N TYR A 799 17.52 19.79 -0.07
CA TYR A 799 16.24 19.13 0.11
C TYR A 799 15.33 19.49 -1.08
N CYS A 800 14.96 18.50 -1.89
CA CYS A 800 14.10 18.67 -3.05
C CYS A 800 12.75 18.00 -2.79
N LYS A 801 11.69 18.81 -2.56
CA LYS A 801 10.32 18.29 -2.35
C LYS A 801 9.69 17.77 -3.64
N ASP A 802 10.13 18.27 -4.79
CA ASP A 802 9.61 17.91 -6.11
C ASP A 802 10.71 17.95 -7.18
N ALA A 803 10.38 17.60 -8.42
CA ALA A 803 11.33 17.54 -9.52
C ALA A 803 11.87 18.92 -9.96
N PHE A 804 11.10 20.00 -9.77
CA PHE A 804 11.51 21.35 -10.16
C PHE A 804 12.55 21.92 -9.21
N ASP A 805 12.46 21.58 -7.92
CA ASP A 805 13.49 21.86 -6.94
C ASP A 805 14.88 21.32 -7.34
N ASN A 806 14.93 20.20 -8.06
CA ASN A 806 16.18 19.62 -8.55
C ASN A 806 16.78 20.50 -9.66
N ILE A 807 15.95 21.07 -10.53
CA ILE A 807 16.37 22.04 -11.54
C ILE A 807 16.87 23.33 -10.87
N SER A 808 16.12 23.87 -9.89
CA SER A 808 16.53 25.07 -9.15
C SER A 808 17.84 24.89 -8.35
N ALA A 809 18.10 23.68 -7.84
CA ALA A 809 19.37 23.33 -7.21
C ALA A 809 20.53 23.32 -8.21
N MET A 810 20.28 22.86 -9.44
CA MET A 810 21.27 22.85 -10.52
C MET A 810 21.60 24.25 -11.03
N ASP A 811 20.58 25.09 -11.26
CA ASP A 811 20.71 26.45 -11.79
C ASP A 811 21.17 27.49 -10.75
N GLY A 812 21.29 27.08 -9.47
CA GLY A 812 21.80 27.93 -8.39
C GLY A 812 20.80 28.93 -7.82
N THR A 813 19.52 28.82 -8.20
CA THR A 813 18.42 29.65 -7.67
C THR A 813 17.89 29.15 -6.32
N LYS A 814 18.17 27.89 -5.97
CA LYS A 814 17.86 27.30 -4.68
C LYS A 814 19.06 27.34 -3.73
N LYS A 815 18.83 27.72 -2.47
CA LYS A 815 19.86 27.66 -1.41
C LYS A 815 20.03 26.23 -0.91
N ALA A 816 21.27 25.86 -0.60
CA ALA A 816 21.57 24.61 0.09
C ALA A 816 20.98 24.59 1.50
N ALA A 817 20.84 23.40 2.07
CA ALA A 817 20.34 23.15 3.41
C ALA A 817 21.22 23.84 4.49
N GLU A 818 20.59 24.49 5.47
CA GLU A 818 21.30 25.22 6.53
C GLU A 818 21.96 24.27 7.54
N HIS A 819 23.25 24.47 7.82
CA HIS A 819 23.96 23.76 8.88
C HIS A 819 23.58 24.33 10.26
N LYS A 820 22.74 23.62 11.02
CA LYS A 820 22.46 23.93 12.43
C LYS A 820 23.28 23.02 13.36
N VAL A 821 24.31 23.56 14.00
CA VAL A 821 25.11 22.84 15.01
C VAL A 821 24.30 22.73 16.30
N ILE A 822 24.03 21.50 16.76
CA ILE A 822 23.50 21.23 18.10
C ILE A 822 24.68 20.77 18.96
N GLU A 823 25.05 21.54 19.98
CA GLU A 823 26.01 21.13 21.02
C GLU A 823 25.44 19.92 21.78
N LYS A 824 25.98 18.72 21.54
CA LYS A 824 25.65 17.52 22.33
C LYS A 824 26.57 17.44 23.55
N GLN A 825 25.98 17.51 24.74
CA GLN A 825 26.62 17.11 25.99
C GLN A 825 26.91 15.60 25.96
N VAL A 826 28.18 15.24 26.13
CA VAL A 826 28.67 13.86 26.26
C VAL A 826 28.46 13.41 27.70
N ILE A 827 27.75 12.30 27.92
CA ILE A 827 27.81 11.53 29.17
C ILE A 827 28.60 10.26 28.84
N GLU A 828 29.81 10.17 29.37
CA GLU A 828 30.61 8.93 29.39
C GLU A 828 29.94 7.91 30.32
N VAL A 829 29.76 6.68 29.84
CA VAL A 829 29.49 5.54 30.71
C VAL A 829 30.60 4.51 30.50
N ILE A 830 31.36 4.32 31.58
CA ILE A 830 32.44 3.36 31.76
C ILE A 830 31.83 1.94 31.83
N GLY A 831 32.56 0.97 31.28
CA GLY A 831 32.07 -0.36 30.92
C GLY A 831 31.81 -1.35 32.05
N ASP A 832 31.29 -2.52 31.64
CA ASP A 832 31.53 -3.83 32.25
C ASP A 832 31.14 -4.94 31.25
N GLU A 833 31.99 -5.98 31.17
CA GLU A 833 31.82 -7.20 30.39
C GLU A 833 30.67 -8.07 30.95
N PHE A 834 29.81 -8.62 30.10
CA PHE A 834 28.87 -9.67 30.49
C PHE A 834 28.93 -10.88 29.54
N GLU A 835 29.19 -12.05 30.14
CA GLU A 835 29.29 -13.38 29.52
C GLU A 835 27.98 -13.83 28.85
N VAL A 836 28.11 -14.40 27.65
CA VAL A 836 27.01 -14.99 26.86
C VAL A 836 26.78 -16.46 27.24
N LYS A 837 25.56 -16.81 27.68
CA LYS A 837 25.11 -18.22 27.78
C LYS A 837 24.70 -18.75 26.40
N LYS A 838 25.24 -19.92 26.02
CA LYS A 838 25.00 -20.63 24.75
C LYS A 838 23.58 -21.20 24.66
N GLU A 839 22.83 -20.82 23.62
CA GLU A 839 21.56 -21.47 23.22
C GLU A 839 21.83 -22.80 22.48
N GLU A 840 20.97 -23.80 22.69
CA GLU A 840 21.11 -25.16 22.14
C GLU A 840 20.82 -25.21 20.62
N ARG A 841 21.79 -25.71 19.86
CA ARG A 841 21.76 -25.91 18.40
C ARG A 841 21.11 -27.25 18.06
N ALA A 842 20.38 -27.33 16.94
CA ALA A 842 19.74 -28.56 16.49
C ALA A 842 20.75 -29.73 16.39
N ASP A 843 20.46 -30.87 17.01
CA ASP A 843 21.14 -32.14 16.73
C ASP A 843 20.67 -32.66 15.35
N ILE A 844 21.09 -31.99 14.28
CA ILE A 844 20.94 -32.54 12.94
C ILE A 844 21.84 -33.78 12.88
N LEU A 845 21.24 -34.95 12.63
CA LEU A 845 21.95 -36.21 12.45
C LEU A 845 23.01 -36.03 11.36
N LYS A 846 24.27 -35.91 11.77
CA LYS A 846 25.41 -35.82 10.86
C LYS A 846 25.35 -37.00 9.88
N LEU A 847 25.47 -36.71 8.59
CA LEU A 847 25.46 -37.76 7.56
C LEU A 847 26.60 -38.75 7.81
N ASP A 848 26.27 -40.03 7.84
CA ASP A 848 27.26 -41.09 7.75
C ASP A 848 27.95 -41.01 6.39
N LYS A 849 29.21 -41.46 6.31
CA LYS A 849 29.97 -41.53 5.05
C LYS A 849 29.22 -42.23 3.90
N LYS A 850 28.31 -43.16 4.23
CA LYS A 850 27.49 -43.92 3.28
C LYS A 850 26.39 -43.09 2.62
N ASP A 851 25.97 -42.00 3.26
CA ASP A 851 24.84 -41.16 2.83
C ASP A 851 25.31 -39.93 2.02
N ILE A 852 26.61 -39.64 2.01
CA ILE A 852 27.22 -38.60 1.19
C ILE A 852 27.37 -39.12 -0.26
N PRO A 853 26.76 -38.45 -1.25
CA PRO A 853 26.87 -38.87 -2.64
C PRO A 853 28.29 -38.67 -3.16
N THR A 854 28.72 -39.57 -4.05
CA THR A 854 30.03 -39.44 -4.70
C THR A 854 29.92 -38.52 -5.89
N ALA A 855 30.66 -37.41 -5.87
CA ALA A 855 30.75 -36.51 -7.02
C ALA A 855 31.36 -37.24 -8.24
N PRO A 856 30.79 -37.11 -9.45
CA PRO A 856 31.34 -37.73 -10.65
C PRO A 856 32.70 -37.14 -11.07
N PHE A 857 32.96 -35.89 -10.67
CA PHE A 857 34.22 -35.17 -10.87
C PHE A 857 34.30 -34.06 -9.82
N TYR A 858 35.49 -33.47 -9.62
CA TYR A 858 35.66 -32.22 -8.87
C TYR A 858 36.13 -31.12 -9.82
N GLY A 859 35.63 -29.89 -9.63
CA GLY A 859 35.79 -28.79 -10.59
C GLY A 859 34.50 -28.50 -11.34
N THR A 860 34.59 -27.87 -12.51
CA THR A 860 33.45 -27.23 -13.17
C THR A 860 33.22 -27.75 -14.59
N LYS A 861 31.97 -27.81 -14.99
CA LYS A 861 31.51 -28.31 -16.30
C LYS A 861 30.49 -27.36 -16.88
N VAL A 862 30.65 -27.08 -18.17
CA VAL A 862 29.69 -26.29 -18.96
C VAL A 862 28.85 -27.25 -19.79
N ILE A 863 27.54 -27.05 -19.78
CA ILE A 863 26.59 -27.77 -20.62
C ILE A 863 25.65 -26.74 -21.26
N SER A 864 25.21 -27.00 -22.49
CA SER A 864 24.10 -26.27 -23.12
C SER A 864 22.84 -27.11 -23.02
N ALA A 865 21.70 -26.48 -22.73
CA ALA A 865 20.42 -27.16 -22.68
C ALA A 865 19.62 -26.93 -23.96
N ASP A 866 18.84 -27.93 -24.37
CA ASP A 866 17.75 -27.71 -25.30
C ASP A 866 16.62 -26.98 -24.56
N ILE A 867 16.19 -25.83 -25.10
CA ILE A 867 15.10 -25.04 -24.55
C ILE A 867 13.78 -25.81 -24.46
N PHE A 868 13.57 -26.82 -25.32
CA PHE A 868 12.38 -27.69 -25.23
C PHE A 868 12.41 -28.61 -24.02
N ASP A 869 13.59 -29.01 -23.54
CA ASP A 869 13.73 -29.77 -22.30
C ASP A 869 13.55 -28.87 -21.08
N VAL A 870 14.04 -27.63 -21.14
CA VAL A 870 13.83 -26.60 -20.11
C VAL A 870 12.35 -26.26 -19.96
N TYR A 871 11.63 -26.08 -21.08
CA TYR A 871 10.20 -25.74 -21.10
C TYR A 871 9.31 -26.72 -20.33
N LYS A 872 9.73 -27.99 -20.20
CA LYS A 872 8.98 -29.00 -19.42
C LYS A 872 8.89 -28.61 -17.94
N TYR A 873 9.91 -27.92 -17.41
CA TYR A 873 10.03 -27.52 -16.00
C TYR A 873 9.43 -26.14 -15.70
N LEU A 874 8.75 -25.52 -16.67
CA LEU A 874 8.13 -24.20 -16.51
C LEU A 874 6.99 -24.25 -15.47
N ASN A 875 7.03 -23.38 -14.44
CA ASN A 875 5.95 -23.27 -13.47
C ASN A 875 4.77 -22.46 -14.06
N LYS A 876 3.96 -23.14 -14.90
CA LYS A 876 2.82 -22.53 -15.58
C LYS A 876 1.83 -21.85 -14.63
N PRO A 877 1.41 -22.45 -13.49
CA PRO A 877 0.53 -21.77 -12.55
C PRO A 877 1.09 -20.42 -12.10
N PHE A 878 2.36 -20.38 -11.69
CA PHE A 878 3.01 -19.14 -11.24
C PHE A 878 3.15 -18.11 -12.36
N LEU A 879 3.57 -18.53 -13.55
CA LEU A 879 3.65 -17.67 -14.74
C LEU A 879 2.28 -17.05 -15.06
N PHE A 880 1.21 -17.84 -15.05
CA PHE A 880 -0.13 -17.38 -15.42
C PHE A 880 -0.73 -16.43 -14.39
N SER A 881 -0.70 -16.78 -13.10
CA SER A 881 -1.38 -16.00 -12.05
C SER A 881 -0.55 -14.84 -11.50
N ASN A 882 0.76 -15.04 -11.30
CA ASN A 882 1.60 -14.10 -10.57
C ASN A 882 2.39 -13.18 -11.51
N ILE A 883 2.78 -13.66 -12.69
CA ILE A 883 3.57 -12.89 -13.66
C ILE A 883 2.68 -12.30 -14.76
N TRP A 884 1.73 -13.05 -15.33
CA TRP A 884 0.86 -12.56 -16.42
C TRP A 884 -0.51 -12.05 -15.95
N GLY A 885 -0.85 -12.26 -14.68
CA GLY A 885 -2.05 -11.69 -14.05
C GLY A 885 -3.38 -12.38 -14.37
N TYR A 886 -3.37 -13.55 -15.01
CA TYR A 886 -4.56 -14.38 -15.25
C TYR A 886 -4.98 -15.10 -13.96
N LYS A 887 -5.62 -14.37 -13.04
CA LYS A 887 -6.08 -14.90 -11.75
C LYS A 887 -7.52 -15.44 -11.85
N LYS A 888 -7.86 -16.43 -11.03
CA LYS A 888 -9.19 -17.05 -10.94
C LYS A 888 -10.31 -16.10 -10.44
N LYS A 889 -9.97 -14.90 -9.99
CA LYS A 889 -10.91 -13.99 -9.33
C LYS A 889 -12.11 -13.72 -10.25
N ASP A 890 -13.31 -13.97 -9.74
CA ASP A 890 -14.61 -13.75 -10.41
C ASP A 890 -15.00 -14.74 -11.54
N LEU A 891 -14.24 -15.83 -11.73
CA LEU A 891 -14.57 -16.93 -12.65
C LEU A 891 -14.88 -18.23 -11.89
N SER A 892 -15.85 -19.02 -12.37
CA SER A 892 -16.06 -20.37 -11.85
C SER A 892 -14.81 -21.23 -12.08
N CYS A 893 -14.68 -22.37 -11.39
CA CYS A 893 -13.59 -23.31 -11.67
C CYS A 893 -13.57 -23.71 -13.16
N GLU A 894 -14.74 -23.92 -13.74
CA GLU A 894 -14.93 -24.32 -15.14
C GLU A 894 -14.55 -23.17 -16.09
N ASP A 895 -14.97 -21.93 -15.81
CA ASP A 895 -14.66 -20.77 -16.65
C ASP A 895 -13.19 -20.38 -16.58
N TYR A 896 -12.55 -20.53 -15.42
CA TYR A 896 -11.11 -20.32 -15.29
C TYR A 896 -10.32 -21.39 -16.05
N GLU A 897 -10.75 -22.66 -15.98
CA GLU A 897 -10.14 -23.72 -16.80
C GLU A 897 -10.31 -23.46 -18.30
N LEU A 898 -11.47 -22.95 -18.74
CA LEU A 898 -11.68 -22.53 -20.13
C LEU A 898 -10.78 -21.36 -20.52
N LEU A 899 -10.69 -20.30 -19.72
CA LEU A 899 -9.78 -19.17 -19.98
C LEU A 899 -8.32 -19.62 -20.13
N ILE A 900 -7.86 -20.49 -19.24
CA ILE A 900 -6.49 -21.02 -19.28
C ILE A 900 -6.28 -21.86 -20.55
N ASN A 901 -7.21 -22.77 -20.88
CA ASN A 901 -7.07 -23.69 -22.00
C ASN A 901 -7.24 -23.01 -23.37
N ASP A 902 -8.17 -22.08 -23.50
CA ASP A 902 -8.57 -21.49 -24.78
C ASP A 902 -7.81 -20.19 -25.09
N THR A 903 -7.27 -19.50 -24.09
CA THR A 903 -6.56 -18.22 -24.28
C THR A 903 -5.11 -18.28 -23.84
N VAL A 904 -4.85 -18.55 -22.55
CA VAL A 904 -3.51 -18.38 -21.96
C VAL A 904 -2.50 -19.42 -22.47
N VAL A 905 -2.91 -20.68 -22.59
CA VAL A 905 -2.06 -21.77 -23.13
C VAL A 905 -1.72 -21.53 -24.63
N PRO A 906 -2.66 -21.15 -25.50
CA PRO A 906 -2.35 -20.74 -26.87
C PRO A 906 -1.39 -19.55 -26.97
N GLU A 907 -1.54 -18.52 -26.12
CA GLU A 907 -0.61 -17.37 -26.09
C GLU A 907 0.81 -17.82 -25.69
N LEU A 908 0.95 -18.64 -24.65
CA LEU A 908 2.23 -19.22 -24.25
C LEU A 908 2.89 -20.02 -25.38
N LYS A 909 2.12 -20.87 -26.06
CA LYS A 909 2.64 -21.66 -27.20
C LYS A 909 3.12 -20.77 -28.34
N THR A 910 2.38 -19.69 -28.63
CA THR A 910 2.71 -18.75 -29.70
C THR A 910 3.99 -17.99 -29.38
N LEU A 911 4.09 -17.45 -28.17
CA LEU A 911 5.27 -16.70 -27.72
C LEU A 911 6.51 -17.60 -27.63
N PHE A 912 6.37 -18.81 -27.09
CA PHE A 912 7.48 -19.77 -27.02
C PHE A 912 7.95 -20.21 -28.41
N LYS A 913 7.02 -20.39 -29.36
CA LYS A 913 7.35 -20.65 -30.76
C LYS A 913 8.10 -19.48 -31.40
N ASP A 914 7.73 -18.24 -31.09
CA ASP A 914 8.43 -17.06 -31.60
C ASP A 914 9.86 -16.95 -31.05
N ILE A 915 10.03 -17.11 -29.73
CA ILE A 915 11.34 -17.11 -29.05
C ILE A 915 12.27 -18.19 -29.65
N THR A 916 11.73 -19.40 -29.88
CA THR A 916 12.51 -20.51 -30.44
C THR A 916 12.86 -20.28 -31.92
N ASN A 917 11.92 -19.81 -32.73
CA ASN A 917 12.18 -19.49 -34.15
C ASN A 917 13.22 -18.38 -34.32
N LYS A 918 13.14 -17.33 -33.48
CA LYS A 918 14.07 -16.19 -33.51
C LYS A 918 15.38 -16.48 -32.77
N LYS A 919 15.52 -17.66 -32.15
CA LYS A 919 16.68 -18.03 -31.33
C LYS A 919 17.00 -16.95 -30.27
N ALA A 920 15.95 -16.44 -29.62
CA ALA A 920 16.01 -15.32 -28.69
C ALA A 920 16.57 -15.69 -27.30
N CYS A 921 16.98 -16.94 -27.09
CA CYS A 921 17.69 -17.37 -25.90
C CYS A 921 18.73 -18.44 -26.24
N GLU A 922 19.78 -18.52 -25.43
CA GLU A 922 20.84 -19.53 -25.49
C GLU A 922 21.07 -20.14 -24.11
N PRO A 923 20.28 -21.18 -23.73
CA PRO A 923 20.40 -21.80 -22.42
C PRO A 923 21.79 -22.41 -22.19
N LYS A 924 22.56 -21.79 -21.30
CA LYS A 924 23.89 -22.26 -20.88
C LYS A 924 23.88 -22.46 -19.37
N MET A 925 24.45 -23.58 -18.95
CA MET A 925 24.61 -23.91 -17.54
C MET A 925 26.08 -24.21 -17.27
N ILE A 926 26.59 -23.65 -16.18
CA ILE A 926 27.86 -24.03 -15.60
C ILE A 926 27.58 -24.53 -14.19
N TYR A 927 28.08 -25.71 -13.88
CA TYR A 927 27.97 -26.26 -12.54
C TYR A 927 29.22 -27.03 -12.19
N GLY A 928 29.46 -27.22 -10.91
CA GLY A 928 30.64 -27.88 -10.42
C GLY A 928 30.41 -28.54 -9.08
N TYR A 929 31.31 -29.44 -8.73
CA TYR A 929 31.32 -30.13 -7.45
C TYR A 929 32.60 -29.77 -6.71
N PHE A 930 32.45 -29.34 -5.47
CA PHE A 930 33.56 -28.95 -4.62
C PHE A 930 33.56 -29.78 -3.34
N LYS A 931 34.76 -30.10 -2.84
CA LYS A 931 34.89 -30.70 -1.51
C LYS A 931 34.50 -29.64 -0.49
N CYS A 932 33.76 -30.01 0.53
CA CYS A 932 33.43 -29.07 1.60
C CYS A 932 33.41 -29.74 2.97
N ARG A 933 33.49 -28.91 4.01
CA ARG A 933 33.36 -29.32 5.40
C ARG A 933 32.69 -28.20 6.19
N SER A 934 31.83 -28.57 7.12
CA SER A 934 31.25 -27.61 8.06
C SER A 934 32.21 -27.32 9.22
N ILE A 935 32.37 -26.05 9.59
CA ILE A 935 33.00 -25.63 10.85
C ILE A 935 32.10 -24.59 11.47
N ASN A 936 31.54 -24.89 12.64
CA ASN A 936 30.53 -24.03 13.29
C ASN A 936 29.43 -23.67 12.28
N ASN A 937 29.16 -22.38 12.07
CA ASN A 937 28.13 -21.88 11.16
C ASN A 937 28.66 -21.61 9.74
N SER A 938 29.81 -22.20 9.40
CA SER A 938 30.50 -21.92 8.16
C SER A 938 30.73 -23.18 7.34
N ILE A 939 30.73 -23.04 6.02
CA ILE A 939 31.12 -24.10 5.08
C ILE A 939 32.45 -23.72 4.46
N GLU A 940 33.51 -24.47 4.81
CA GLU A 940 34.79 -24.41 4.12
C GLU A 940 34.72 -25.21 2.84
N VAL A 941 35.12 -24.60 1.72
CA VAL A 941 35.10 -25.19 0.39
C VAL A 941 36.52 -25.34 -0.11
N TYR A 942 36.87 -26.52 -0.60
CA TYR A 942 38.21 -26.88 -1.04
C TYR A 942 38.25 -27.26 -2.51
N ALA A 943 39.40 -27.00 -3.11
CA ALA A 943 39.78 -27.49 -4.42
C ALA A 943 40.02 -29.01 -4.40
N ALA A 944 40.12 -29.61 -5.59
CA ALA A 944 40.34 -31.05 -5.74
C ALA A 944 41.64 -31.53 -5.06
N ASP A 945 42.69 -30.69 -5.09
CA ASP A 945 44.00 -30.89 -4.48
C ASP A 945 44.04 -30.65 -2.95
N GLY A 946 42.92 -30.18 -2.37
CA GLY A 946 42.78 -29.92 -0.92
C GLY A 946 43.06 -28.48 -0.49
N ALA A 947 43.36 -27.56 -1.41
CA ALA A 947 43.52 -26.15 -1.06
C ALA A 947 42.18 -25.51 -0.66
N LEU A 948 42.15 -24.75 0.44
CA LEU A 948 40.96 -23.99 0.87
C LEU A 948 40.71 -22.87 -0.15
N LEU A 949 39.52 -22.89 -0.77
CA LEU A 949 39.08 -21.88 -1.74
C LEU A 949 38.37 -20.71 -1.06
N HIS A 950 37.41 -21.01 -0.17
CA HIS A 950 36.65 -20.00 0.55
C HIS A 950 35.91 -20.59 1.75
N THR A 951 35.47 -19.72 2.66
CA THR A 951 34.64 -20.06 3.81
C THR A 951 33.37 -19.23 3.76
N PHE A 952 32.24 -19.87 3.45
CA PHE A 952 30.93 -19.21 3.51
C PHE A 952 30.44 -19.20 4.94
N ASN A 953 29.99 -18.05 5.43
CA ASN A 953 29.37 -17.91 6.75
C ASN A 953 27.86 -17.83 6.58
N PHE A 954 27.13 -18.57 7.40
CA PHE A 954 25.67 -18.58 7.36
C PHE A 954 25.11 -18.22 8.74
N PRO A 955 24.10 -17.35 8.83
CA PRO A 955 23.43 -17.09 10.09
C PRO A 955 22.70 -18.35 10.57
N ASP A 956 22.40 -18.39 11.86
CA ASP A 956 21.44 -19.38 12.37
C ASP A 956 20.06 -19.10 11.79
N SER A 957 19.32 -20.16 11.47
CA SER A 957 17.90 -20.07 11.14
C SER A 957 17.16 -19.41 12.31
N LYS A 958 16.15 -18.61 11.98
CA LYS A 958 15.27 -18.01 13.00
C LYS A 958 14.26 -19.01 13.58
N THR A 959 14.20 -20.22 13.01
CA THR A 959 13.33 -21.34 13.39
C THR A 959 13.99 -22.24 14.44
N THR A 960 13.21 -22.85 15.34
CA THR A 960 13.73 -23.69 16.44
C THR A 960 13.47 -25.18 16.16
N PRO A 961 14.47 -26.07 16.31
CA PRO A 961 15.83 -25.79 16.77
C PRO A 961 16.64 -25.03 15.73
N LYS A 962 17.49 -24.09 16.20
CA LYS A 962 18.33 -23.27 15.33
C LYS A 962 19.28 -24.17 14.55
N TYR A 963 19.33 -23.99 13.24
CA TYR A 963 20.29 -24.62 12.37
C TYR A 963 20.90 -23.61 11.41
N SER A 964 22.19 -23.74 11.17
CA SER A 964 22.87 -23.08 10.06
C SER A 964 22.79 -23.98 8.82
N LEU A 965 22.88 -23.40 7.62
CA LEU A 965 23.05 -24.21 6.40
C LEU A 965 24.30 -25.12 6.47
N ALA A 966 25.29 -24.72 7.27
CA ALA A 966 26.47 -25.53 7.56
C ALA A 966 26.16 -26.84 8.31
N ASP A 967 25.05 -26.92 9.05
CA ASP A 967 24.69 -28.14 9.81
C ASP A 967 24.30 -29.32 8.93
N PHE A 968 23.96 -29.06 7.66
CA PHE A 968 23.60 -30.09 6.70
C PHE A 968 24.80 -30.59 5.88
N ILE A 969 26.01 -30.17 6.25
CA ILE A 969 27.28 -30.57 5.66
C ILE A 969 28.10 -31.35 6.69
N SER A 970 28.82 -32.39 6.26
CA SER A 970 29.68 -33.16 7.16
C SER A 970 30.78 -32.31 7.81
N SER A 971 30.97 -32.49 9.12
CA SER A 971 32.08 -31.93 9.91
C SER A 971 33.27 -32.89 10.06
N SER A 972 33.27 -34.02 9.35
CA SER A 972 34.27 -35.09 9.53
C SER A 972 35.67 -34.65 9.09
N GLU A 973 36.69 -35.08 9.84
CA GLU A 973 38.10 -34.93 9.43
C GLU A 973 38.58 -36.10 8.55
N GLU A 974 37.84 -37.22 8.51
CA GLU A 974 38.22 -38.42 7.77
C GLU A 974 37.73 -38.43 6.31
N PHE A 975 36.71 -37.63 5.98
CA PHE A 975 36.12 -37.53 4.64
C PHE A 975 35.45 -36.17 4.43
N CYS A 976 35.53 -35.64 3.20
CA CYS A 976 34.85 -34.40 2.82
C CYS A 976 33.43 -34.67 2.31
N ASP A 977 32.54 -33.71 2.52
CA ASP A 977 31.25 -33.64 1.86
C ASP A 977 31.38 -33.02 0.46
N VAL A 978 30.30 -33.03 -0.32
CA VAL A 978 30.22 -32.47 -1.67
C VAL A 978 29.24 -31.29 -1.69
N LEU A 979 29.71 -30.13 -2.13
CA LEU A 979 28.90 -28.94 -2.37
C LEU A 979 28.79 -28.67 -3.88
N PRO A 980 27.70 -29.06 -4.54
CA PRO A 980 27.43 -28.63 -5.90
C PRO A 980 27.09 -27.14 -5.94
N MET A 981 27.57 -26.46 -6.97
CA MET A 981 27.19 -25.07 -7.27
C MET A 981 26.82 -24.97 -8.74
N GLN A 982 25.90 -24.07 -9.07
CA GLN A 982 25.47 -23.80 -10.43
C GLN A 982 25.30 -22.31 -10.69
N ILE A 983 25.56 -21.91 -11.93
CA ILE A 983 25.10 -20.67 -12.54
C ILE A 983 24.46 -21.05 -13.87
N VAL A 984 23.29 -20.48 -14.15
CA VAL A 984 22.61 -20.67 -15.42
C VAL A 984 22.29 -19.32 -16.04
N THR A 985 22.21 -19.28 -17.37
CA THR A 985 21.85 -18.08 -18.12
C THR A 985 21.09 -18.44 -19.38
N LEU A 986 20.16 -17.58 -19.77
CA LEU A 986 19.55 -17.59 -21.10
C LEU A 986 20.34 -16.76 -22.14
N GLY A 987 21.47 -16.15 -21.74
CA GLY A 987 22.31 -15.29 -22.57
C GLY A 987 21.82 -13.84 -22.65
N GLU A 988 22.43 -13.04 -23.52
CA GLU A 988 22.10 -11.61 -23.70
C GLU A 988 20.88 -11.38 -24.59
N LYS A 989 20.57 -12.34 -25.47
CA LYS A 989 19.50 -12.24 -26.46
C LYS A 989 18.09 -12.03 -25.88
N PRO A 990 17.71 -12.57 -24.72
CA PRO A 990 16.43 -12.26 -24.09
C PRO A 990 16.28 -10.78 -23.74
N ALA A 991 17.33 -10.16 -23.17
CA ALA A 991 17.32 -8.74 -22.86
C ALA A 991 17.24 -7.90 -24.14
N GLN A 992 17.96 -8.31 -25.18
CA GLN A 992 17.86 -7.69 -26.50
C GLN A 992 16.46 -7.86 -27.12
N TYR A 993 15.86 -9.04 -27.03
CA TYR A 993 14.51 -9.32 -27.55
C TYR A 993 13.45 -8.49 -26.82
N CYS A 994 13.55 -8.38 -25.49
CA CYS A 994 12.69 -7.51 -24.70
C CYS A 994 12.93 -6.03 -25.03
N ALA A 995 14.18 -5.61 -25.18
CA ALA A 995 14.52 -4.25 -25.59
C ALA A 995 14.02 -3.93 -27.00
N ASP A 996 14.05 -4.89 -27.93
CA ASP A 996 13.52 -4.76 -29.29
C ASP A 996 11.98 -4.64 -29.26
N LEU A 997 11.28 -5.46 -28.47
CA LEU A 997 9.82 -5.35 -28.29
C LEU A 997 9.44 -4.00 -27.66
N PHE A 998 10.18 -3.56 -26.66
CA PHE A 998 9.98 -2.27 -26.00
C PHE A 998 10.24 -1.11 -26.95
N LYS A 999 11.34 -1.17 -27.71
CA LYS A 999 11.71 -0.19 -28.74
C LYS A 999 10.69 -0.12 -29.88
N ASN A 1000 10.04 -1.24 -30.19
CA ASN A 1000 8.98 -1.33 -31.20
C ASN A 1000 7.58 -1.03 -30.65
N ASN A 1001 7.46 -0.56 -29.40
CA ASN A 1001 6.19 -0.26 -28.72
C ASN A 1001 5.24 -1.46 -28.57
N ASP A 1002 5.76 -2.69 -28.65
CA ASP A 1002 4.99 -3.91 -28.44
C ASP A 1002 4.97 -4.28 -26.95
N TYR A 1003 4.35 -3.42 -26.14
CA TYR A 1003 4.40 -3.50 -24.68
C TYR A 1003 3.74 -4.75 -24.10
N LYS A 1004 2.67 -5.24 -24.75
CA LYS A 1004 2.01 -6.50 -24.34
C LYS A 1004 2.99 -7.66 -24.49
N ASN A 1005 3.59 -7.83 -25.68
CA ASN A 1005 4.52 -8.93 -25.88
C ASN A 1005 5.82 -8.74 -25.11
N TYR A 1006 6.27 -7.49 -24.89
CA TYR A 1006 7.40 -7.19 -24.00
C TYR A 1006 7.14 -7.73 -22.59
N TYR A 1007 6.00 -7.38 -22.00
CA TYR A 1007 5.64 -7.83 -20.65
C TYR A 1007 5.54 -9.35 -20.57
N MET A 1008 4.89 -9.97 -21.55
CA MET A 1008 4.74 -11.43 -21.58
C MET A 1008 6.08 -12.15 -21.82
N ALA A 1009 6.94 -11.64 -22.70
CA ALA A 1009 8.27 -12.18 -23.00
C ALA A 1009 9.22 -12.04 -21.82
N HIS A 1010 9.24 -10.88 -21.17
CA HIS A 1010 10.01 -10.64 -19.95
C HIS A 1010 9.63 -11.66 -18.88
N GLY A 1011 8.34 -11.80 -18.60
CA GLY A 1011 7.83 -12.79 -17.65
C GLY A 1011 8.20 -14.24 -18.01
N LEU A 1012 8.11 -14.60 -19.29
CA LEU A 1012 8.48 -15.94 -19.76
C LEU A 1012 9.99 -16.20 -19.64
N PHE A 1013 10.85 -15.21 -19.93
CA PHE A 1013 12.30 -15.37 -19.79
C PHE A 1013 12.74 -15.47 -18.33
N THR A 1014 12.11 -14.73 -17.41
CA THR A 1014 12.34 -14.90 -15.97
C THR A 1014 12.01 -16.33 -15.54
N GLU A 1015 10.83 -16.83 -15.89
CA GLU A 1015 10.42 -18.18 -15.51
C GLU A 1015 11.23 -19.27 -16.23
N LEU A 1016 11.64 -19.07 -17.48
CA LEU A 1016 12.54 -19.99 -18.19
C LEU A 1016 13.94 -20.04 -17.56
N THR A 1017 14.40 -18.95 -16.93
CA THR A 1017 15.67 -18.91 -16.20
C THR A 1017 15.60 -19.79 -14.96
N GLU A 1018 14.51 -19.73 -14.21
CA GLU A 1018 14.25 -20.61 -13.05
C GLU A 1018 14.03 -22.07 -13.48
N ALA A 1019 13.31 -22.30 -14.58
CA ALA A 1019 13.16 -23.64 -15.16
C ALA A 1019 14.50 -24.24 -15.60
N LEU A 1020 15.41 -23.43 -16.16
CA LEU A 1020 16.76 -23.86 -16.51
C LEU A 1020 17.57 -24.21 -15.25
N ALA A 1021 17.44 -23.41 -14.19
CA ALA A 1021 18.10 -23.67 -12.91
C ALA A 1021 17.61 -24.99 -12.29
N GLU A 1022 16.33 -25.30 -12.36
CA GLU A 1022 15.78 -26.57 -11.89
C GLU A 1022 16.18 -27.75 -12.80
N TYR A 1023 16.23 -27.54 -14.12
CA TYR A 1023 16.73 -28.55 -15.05
C TYR A 1023 18.20 -28.91 -14.76
N THR A 1024 19.05 -27.93 -14.50
CA THR A 1024 20.44 -28.15 -14.06
C THR A 1024 20.49 -28.86 -12.70
N HIS A 1025 19.65 -28.46 -11.75
CA HIS A 1025 19.55 -29.11 -10.45
C HIS A 1025 19.20 -30.59 -10.58
N ARG A 1026 18.27 -30.96 -11.48
CA ARG A 1026 17.96 -32.36 -11.77
C ARG A 1026 19.14 -33.12 -12.39
N ILE A 1027 19.92 -32.50 -13.28
CA ILE A 1027 21.15 -33.11 -13.82
C ILE A 1027 22.11 -33.43 -12.67
N ILE A 1028 22.29 -32.49 -11.74
CA ILE A 1028 23.13 -32.66 -10.55
C ILE A 1028 22.61 -33.80 -9.67
N ARG A 1029 21.30 -33.87 -9.41
CA ARG A 1029 20.68 -34.99 -8.65
C ARG A 1029 20.90 -36.34 -9.33
N LYS A 1030 20.79 -36.39 -10.66
CA LYS A 1030 21.07 -37.60 -11.46
C LYS A 1030 22.53 -38.02 -11.35
N GLU A 1031 23.46 -37.08 -11.49
CA GLU A 1031 24.89 -37.32 -11.44
C GLU A 1031 25.38 -37.74 -10.05
N LEU A 1032 24.77 -37.19 -8.99
CA LEU A 1032 25.01 -37.58 -7.59
C LEU A 1032 24.33 -38.90 -7.18
N GLY A 1033 23.50 -39.49 -8.05
CA GLY A 1033 22.79 -40.73 -7.75
C GLY A 1033 21.65 -40.58 -6.73
N ILE A 1034 21.14 -39.36 -6.51
CA ILE A 1034 20.09 -39.05 -5.52
C ILE A 1034 18.72 -38.78 -6.16
N LEU A 1035 18.55 -39.16 -7.43
CA LEU A 1035 17.32 -38.94 -8.19
C LEU A 1035 16.21 -39.92 -7.76
N ASP A 1036 15.09 -39.39 -7.30
CA ASP A 1036 13.86 -40.09 -6.99
C ASP A 1036 12.94 -40.09 -8.20
N LYS A 1037 12.79 -41.23 -8.87
CA LYS A 1037 11.99 -41.37 -10.10
C LYS A 1037 10.53 -40.93 -9.95
N ASN A 1038 9.96 -40.95 -8.74
CA ASN A 1038 8.57 -40.57 -8.50
C ASN A 1038 8.41 -39.07 -8.23
N ASN A 1039 9.42 -38.44 -7.60
CA ASN A 1039 9.38 -37.03 -7.20
C ASN A 1039 10.15 -36.09 -8.16
N ASP A 1040 11.08 -36.62 -8.97
CA ASP A 1040 11.87 -35.87 -9.96
C ASP A 1040 11.21 -35.77 -11.34
N THR A 1041 9.93 -35.41 -11.36
CA THR A 1041 9.18 -35.09 -12.58
C THR A 1041 9.00 -33.57 -12.73
N PRO A 1042 8.84 -33.03 -13.95
CA PRO A 1042 8.61 -31.60 -14.13
C PRO A 1042 7.37 -31.08 -13.40
N GLU A 1043 6.32 -31.89 -13.30
CA GLU A 1043 5.07 -31.53 -12.58
C GLU A 1043 5.30 -31.42 -11.06
N ASN A 1044 6.20 -32.22 -10.50
CA ASN A 1044 6.51 -32.25 -9.07
C ASN A 1044 7.65 -31.29 -8.68
N ALA A 1045 8.34 -30.69 -9.65
CA ALA A 1045 9.46 -29.80 -9.42
C ALA A 1045 9.06 -28.57 -8.57
N VAL A 1046 7.87 -28.01 -8.81
CA VAL A 1046 7.30 -26.87 -8.07
C VAL A 1046 7.09 -27.20 -6.58
N ALA A 1047 6.73 -28.45 -6.27
CA ALA A 1047 6.50 -28.88 -4.89
C ALA A 1047 7.82 -29.20 -4.14
N GLY A 1048 8.96 -29.24 -4.84
CA GLY A 1048 10.28 -29.48 -4.26
C GLY A 1048 10.39 -30.78 -3.45
N LYS A 1049 9.65 -31.84 -3.80
CA LYS A 1049 9.55 -33.09 -3.02
C LYS A 1049 10.73 -34.05 -3.16
N TYR A 1050 11.77 -33.67 -3.89
CA TYR A 1050 12.98 -34.47 -4.12
C TYR A 1050 14.04 -34.23 -3.03
N ARG A 1051 15.01 -35.16 -2.93
CA ARG A 1051 16.21 -35.00 -2.09
C ARG A 1051 17.12 -33.92 -2.68
N SER A 1052 17.57 -32.99 -1.83
CA SER A 1052 18.36 -31.77 -2.11
C SER A 1052 17.55 -30.48 -2.27
N LYS A 1053 18.17 -29.35 -1.88
CA LYS A 1053 17.61 -27.99 -2.01
C LYS A 1053 18.63 -27.04 -2.61
N ARG A 1054 18.13 -26.12 -3.44
CA ARG A 1054 18.90 -25.10 -4.15
C ARG A 1054 18.78 -23.76 -3.41
N PHE A 1055 19.89 -23.16 -3.00
CA PHE A 1055 19.92 -21.89 -2.28
C PHE A 1055 20.71 -20.84 -3.06
N SER A 1056 20.18 -19.62 -3.12
CA SER A 1056 20.79 -18.47 -3.78
C SER A 1056 21.08 -17.38 -2.74
N PHE A 1057 22.21 -16.68 -2.89
CA PHE A 1057 22.57 -15.60 -1.95
C PHE A 1057 21.65 -14.38 -2.10
N GLY A 1058 21.43 -13.65 -1.00
CA GLY A 1058 20.48 -12.54 -0.91
C GLY A 1058 19.14 -12.89 -0.26
N TYR A 1059 18.98 -14.13 0.22
CA TYR A 1059 17.82 -14.63 0.95
C TYR A 1059 18.13 -14.83 2.44
N PRO A 1060 17.14 -14.89 3.35
CA PRO A 1060 17.38 -14.87 4.80
C PRO A 1060 18.37 -15.91 5.36
N LEU A 1061 18.45 -17.11 4.77
CA LEU A 1061 19.37 -18.18 5.18
C LEU A 1061 20.80 -18.02 4.63
N CYS A 1062 21.00 -17.11 3.68
CA CYS A 1062 22.29 -16.79 3.05
C CYS A 1062 22.27 -15.33 2.54
N PRO A 1063 22.22 -14.34 3.45
CA PRO A 1063 21.90 -12.94 3.12
C PRO A 1063 23.00 -12.20 2.37
N ASP A 1064 24.25 -12.68 2.47
CA ASP A 1064 25.44 -12.01 1.94
C ASP A 1064 25.51 -12.12 0.42
N ILE A 1065 24.94 -11.15 -0.28
CA ILE A 1065 24.88 -11.12 -1.75
C ILE A 1065 26.26 -11.08 -2.41
N GLU A 1066 27.29 -10.60 -1.69
CA GLU A 1066 28.71 -10.60 -2.11
C GLU A 1066 29.24 -12.00 -2.44
N ASN A 1067 28.69 -13.04 -1.80
CA ASN A 1067 29.07 -14.43 -2.03
C ASN A 1067 28.72 -14.94 -3.44
N ASN A 1068 27.89 -14.21 -4.20
CA ASN A 1068 27.70 -14.50 -5.62
C ASN A 1068 28.99 -14.35 -6.43
N ASN A 1069 29.90 -13.41 -6.08
CA ASN A 1069 31.21 -13.31 -6.73
C ASN A 1069 32.06 -14.56 -6.47
N ILE A 1070 31.93 -15.13 -5.27
CA ILE A 1070 32.69 -16.32 -4.89
C ILE A 1070 32.21 -17.52 -5.71
N ILE A 1071 30.90 -17.77 -5.80
CA ILE A 1071 30.35 -18.83 -6.67
C ILE A 1071 30.80 -18.60 -8.12
N ALA A 1072 30.72 -17.37 -8.61
CA ALA A 1072 31.09 -17.04 -9.98
C ALA A 1072 32.57 -17.26 -10.29
N ASN A 1073 33.46 -16.93 -9.35
CA ASN A 1073 34.89 -17.17 -9.46
C ASN A 1073 35.21 -18.67 -9.39
N MET A 1074 34.60 -19.40 -8.46
CA MET A 1074 34.79 -20.84 -8.32
C MET A 1074 34.28 -21.61 -9.54
N LEU A 1075 33.12 -21.22 -10.07
CA LEU A 1075 32.55 -21.83 -11.26
C LEU A 1075 33.24 -21.37 -12.55
N GLN A 1076 33.94 -20.25 -12.53
CA GLN A 1076 34.47 -19.56 -13.72
C GLN A 1076 33.35 -19.16 -14.68
N SER A 1077 32.36 -18.44 -14.14
CA SER A 1077 31.10 -18.09 -14.80
C SER A 1077 31.26 -17.35 -16.15
N GLU A 1078 32.37 -16.66 -16.37
CA GLU A 1078 32.70 -16.01 -17.64
C GLU A 1078 32.70 -16.99 -18.83
N ARG A 1079 32.96 -18.29 -18.58
CA ARG A 1079 32.91 -19.36 -19.60
C ARG A 1079 31.53 -19.56 -20.22
N ILE A 1080 30.47 -19.09 -19.56
CA ILE A 1080 29.10 -19.07 -20.12
C ILE A 1080 28.62 -17.65 -20.43
N GLY A 1081 29.50 -16.66 -20.36
CA GLY A 1081 29.19 -15.25 -20.60
C GLY A 1081 28.50 -14.55 -19.43
N VAL A 1082 28.59 -15.11 -18.22
CA VAL A 1082 28.07 -14.47 -17.01
C VAL A 1082 29.20 -13.74 -16.29
N THR A 1083 29.01 -12.47 -16.01
CA THR A 1083 29.90 -11.62 -15.20
C THR A 1083 29.12 -11.04 -14.02
N LEU A 1084 29.81 -10.53 -13.00
CA LEU A 1084 29.15 -9.82 -11.91
C LEU A 1084 29.57 -8.35 -11.91
N SER A 1085 28.58 -7.48 -11.68
CA SER A 1085 28.84 -6.06 -11.47
C SER A 1085 29.53 -5.83 -10.12
N GLN A 1086 30.02 -4.61 -9.89
CA GLN A 1086 30.60 -4.20 -8.60
C GLN A 1086 29.63 -4.32 -7.42
N SER A 1087 28.33 -4.46 -7.69
CA SER A 1087 27.27 -4.69 -6.70
C SER A 1087 26.84 -6.15 -6.56
N ASN A 1088 27.59 -7.09 -7.16
CA ASN A 1088 27.33 -8.54 -7.11
C ASN A 1088 26.06 -8.99 -7.84
N GLN A 1089 25.59 -8.20 -8.82
CA GLN A 1089 24.50 -8.60 -9.72
C GLN A 1089 25.06 -9.33 -10.94
N MET A 1090 24.40 -10.41 -11.37
CA MET A 1090 24.81 -11.17 -12.56
C MET A 1090 24.38 -10.47 -13.85
N HIS A 1091 25.28 -10.41 -14.83
CA HIS A 1091 25.03 -9.98 -16.19
C HIS A 1091 25.38 -11.14 -17.14
N PRO A 1092 24.51 -11.52 -18.10
CA PRO A 1092 23.25 -10.88 -18.46
C PRO A 1092 22.12 -11.09 -17.44
N GLU A 1093 21.10 -10.22 -17.49
CA GLU A 1093 19.98 -10.12 -16.54
C GLU A 1093 19.24 -11.44 -16.27
N TYR A 1094 19.05 -12.26 -17.30
CA TYR A 1094 18.39 -13.57 -17.20
C TYR A 1094 19.37 -14.66 -16.79
N SER A 1095 20.00 -14.45 -15.62
CA SER A 1095 20.96 -15.36 -15.01
C SER A 1095 20.67 -15.54 -13.52
N THR A 1096 20.92 -16.73 -13.00
CA THR A 1096 20.76 -17.03 -11.57
C THR A 1096 21.84 -18.01 -11.11
N SER A 1097 22.28 -17.88 -9.86
CA SER A 1097 23.23 -18.78 -9.22
C SER A 1097 22.57 -19.53 -8.08
N ALA A 1098 23.17 -20.66 -7.73
CA ALA A 1098 22.88 -21.31 -6.47
C ALA A 1098 23.97 -22.29 -6.05
N PHE A 1099 24.01 -22.58 -4.76
CA PHE A 1099 24.63 -23.80 -4.25
C PHE A 1099 23.54 -24.79 -3.83
N ILE A 1100 23.89 -26.07 -3.79
CA ILE A 1100 22.96 -27.16 -3.54
C ILE A 1100 23.41 -27.91 -2.30
N ILE A 1101 22.48 -28.12 -1.36
CA ILE A 1101 22.70 -29.01 -0.21
C ILE A 1101 21.93 -30.30 -0.49
N HIS A 1102 22.62 -31.44 -0.51
CA HIS A 1102 22.05 -32.74 -0.90
C HIS A 1102 21.41 -33.52 0.26
N HIS A 1103 21.46 -32.97 1.46
CA HIS A 1103 20.99 -33.61 2.68
C HIS A 1103 19.49 -33.98 2.58
N PRO A 1104 19.05 -35.20 2.93
CA PRO A 1104 17.66 -35.61 2.79
C PRO A 1104 16.68 -34.79 3.65
N ASN A 1105 17.14 -34.29 4.79
CA ASN A 1105 16.33 -33.48 5.70
C ASN A 1105 16.38 -31.97 5.42
N ILE A 1106 17.11 -31.50 4.39
CA ILE A 1106 17.17 -30.07 4.09
C ILE A 1106 15.82 -29.57 3.56
N LYS A 1107 15.35 -28.44 4.12
CA LYS A 1107 14.12 -27.78 3.73
C LYS A 1107 14.39 -26.29 3.48
N TYR A 1108 13.49 -25.65 2.73
CA TYR A 1108 13.51 -24.21 2.49
C TYR A 1108 13.16 -23.42 3.74
#